data_AF-B4D8D6-F1
#
_entry.id   AF-B4D8D6-F1
#
_cell.length_a   1.000
_cell.length_b   1.000
_cell.length_c   1.000
_cell.angle_alpha   90.00
_cell.angle_beta   90.00
_cell.angle_gamma   90.00
#
_symmetry.space_group_name_H-M   'P 1'
#
loop_
_entity.id
_entity.type
_entity.pdbx_description
1 polymer ?
#
loop_
_entity_poly.entity_id
_entity_poly.type
_entity_poly.pdbx_seq_one_letter_code
_entity_poly.pdbx_strand_id
1 'polypeptide(L)'
;MFQLPYVPIPSFVNSPFSQYRPLANGQTVVLIQGPGLPLLSANSLTFLGNYTLVSGHIAVDPNYVTLPLALTSGNITVGDGFTATINNPLTSGSGTITKLGDGTLVLEQAVQSSLLVQRGILRGSFSVTGNLTNHATLSPGNSPGTISVQGNFQQSRAGTLDMEVASPSSYDRLQIGGKAALDGQLNVTLLNGFRPKKGEKFTILTAGSGVSGEFSKTDLPTWDLLALRVFYGGNDVFLKAVVNSFGDLPGLTPNQQAVGHSVDQILNDPRETKLVNYLYDRSLNQLPGDLDRLAPEELTSVFSIGVAYANVQAMNLQRRTEDIRNGASGFSAANLAINGDGPSYSGSFGTAGPNGDDGKDSKEPKVLYPAENRWGVFLSGTGDWVSVGDDHNARGYDLNSGGFTLGVDYKVCPNFAIGLAAGYTGTTADLVDGGRVWMNGGKLGLYATTFAGGWYADVAAFGGYNSFDTKRAALQGDARGNTDGGEVDALFGTGYDFKAHGFTFGPTATFNYTYVGMNGFTEHGSLAPLDIHSGKGESIRTAFGAKASYDWKVGGIVIKPEVRVAWQHEYGDSTYDLGSSFANGAAGSFVVQGPRLGRDSLLLGAGFAIQCSERCSTYFYYDGELGRTNYQSNAVTGGIRVAF
;
A
#
# COMPACT_ATOMS: atom_id res chain seq x y z
N MET A 1 -54.40 -23.52 -88.96
CA MET A 1 -54.97 -24.78 -89.47
C MET A 1 -54.44 -25.88 -88.53
N PHE A 2 -55.10 -26.45 -87.53
CA PHE A 2 -56.48 -26.55 -86.97
C PHE A 2 -56.32 -26.59 -85.42
N GLN A 3 -57.06 -25.82 -84.60
CA GLN A 3 -58.37 -26.05 -83.94
C GLN A 3 -58.31 -26.80 -82.56
N LEU A 4 -58.91 -26.14 -81.55
CA LEU A 4 -59.08 -26.34 -80.07
C LEU A 4 -59.98 -27.58 -79.68
N PRO A 5 -60.34 -27.94 -78.40
CA PRO A 5 -60.43 -27.13 -77.16
C PRO A 5 -60.28 -27.78 -75.74
N TYR A 6 -60.35 -26.85 -74.77
CA TYR A 6 -60.67 -26.78 -73.32
C TYR A 6 -61.64 -27.80 -72.61
N VAL A 7 -61.27 -28.17 -71.35
CA VAL A 7 -62.08 -28.41 -70.08
C VAL A 7 -62.80 -29.75 -69.80
N PRO A 8 -63.09 -30.21 -68.53
CA PRO A 8 -62.92 -29.67 -67.15
C PRO A 8 -62.19 -30.59 -66.11
N ILE A 9 -61.92 -30.02 -64.92
CA ILE A 9 -61.67 -30.70 -63.62
C ILE A 9 -62.99 -31.28 -63.06
N PRO A 10 -62.99 -32.45 -62.39
CA PRO A 10 -63.97 -32.76 -61.34
C PRO A 10 -63.32 -32.87 -59.96
N SER A 11 -63.87 -32.11 -59.02
CA SER A 11 -63.64 -32.15 -57.58
C SER A 11 -64.34 -33.35 -56.92
N PHE A 12 -63.57 -34.04 -56.06
CA PHE A 12 -63.91 -34.77 -54.82
C PHE A 12 -65.28 -35.46 -54.66
N VAL A 13 -65.24 -36.78 -54.39
CA VAL A 13 -66.00 -37.40 -53.27
C VAL A 13 -65.19 -38.56 -52.64
N ASN A 14 -65.04 -38.44 -51.32
CA ASN A 14 -64.71 -39.42 -50.27
C ASN A 14 -64.83 -40.93 -50.55
N SER A 15 -63.83 -41.70 -50.13
CA SER A 15 -64.01 -42.93 -49.32
C SER A 15 -62.66 -43.44 -48.75
N PRO A 16 -62.62 -43.96 -47.50
CA PRO A 16 -61.40 -44.24 -46.77
C PRO A 16 -61.02 -45.73 -46.80
N PHE A 17 -59.80 -46.09 -47.22
CA PHE A 17 -59.18 -47.36 -46.83
C PHE A 17 -57.65 -47.23 -46.77
N SER A 18 -57.14 -47.74 -45.65
CA SER A 18 -55.76 -47.88 -45.20
C SER A 18 -54.88 -48.75 -46.10
N GLN A 19 -53.67 -48.27 -46.45
CA GLN A 19 -52.50 -49.14 -46.64
C GLN A 19 -51.22 -48.42 -46.16
N TYR A 20 -50.68 -48.89 -45.03
CA TYR A 20 -49.32 -48.63 -44.61
C TYR A 20 -48.35 -49.34 -45.57
N ARG A 21 -47.40 -48.61 -46.16
CA ARG A 21 -46.18 -49.18 -46.75
C ARG A 21 -45.01 -48.93 -45.78
N PRO A 22 -44.11 -49.90 -45.53
CA PRO A 22 -42.89 -49.67 -44.77
C PRO A 22 -41.99 -48.69 -45.54
N LEU A 23 -41.52 -47.63 -44.88
CA LEU A 23 -40.52 -46.73 -45.45
C LEU A 23 -39.12 -47.35 -45.25
N ALA A 24 -38.27 -47.26 -46.28
CA ALA A 24 -36.90 -47.76 -46.26
C ALA A 24 -35.95 -46.84 -45.44
N ASN A 25 -34.85 -47.42 -44.95
CA ASN A 25 -33.79 -46.72 -44.21
C ASN A 25 -33.28 -45.47 -44.96
N GLY A 26 -33.27 -44.32 -44.27
CA GLY A 26 -32.58 -43.10 -44.72
C GLY A 26 -33.46 -41.92 -45.17
N GLN A 27 -34.77 -41.91 -44.89
CA GLN A 27 -35.61 -40.73 -45.19
C GLN A 27 -35.69 -39.74 -44.03
N THR A 28 -35.45 -38.45 -44.33
CA THR A 28 -35.71 -37.31 -43.44
C THR A 28 -37.21 -37.12 -43.25
N VAL A 29 -37.71 -37.28 -42.03
CA VAL A 29 -39.09 -36.91 -41.71
C VAL A 29 -39.12 -35.41 -41.39
N VAL A 30 -39.73 -34.63 -42.29
CA VAL A 30 -40.08 -33.23 -42.04
C VAL A 30 -41.49 -33.22 -41.48
N LEU A 31 -41.64 -32.92 -40.19
CA LEU A 31 -42.95 -32.68 -39.57
C LEU A 31 -43.38 -31.25 -39.89
N ILE A 32 -44.28 -31.09 -40.86
CA ILE A 32 -45.02 -29.84 -41.09
C ILE A 32 -46.47 -30.12 -40.66
N GLN A 33 -46.95 -29.47 -39.60
CA GLN A 33 -48.35 -29.60 -39.20
C GLN A 33 -49.22 -28.56 -39.93
N GLY A 34 -50.33 -29.02 -40.53
CA GLY A 34 -51.50 -28.23 -40.92
C GLY A 34 -52.76 -28.80 -40.23
N PRO A 35 -53.83 -28.02 -40.05
CA PRO A 35 -54.98 -28.43 -39.24
C PRO A 35 -55.82 -29.54 -39.90
N GLY A 36 -56.16 -30.61 -39.15
CA GLY A 36 -57.29 -31.50 -39.47
C GLY A 36 -57.07 -33.03 -39.57
N LEU A 37 -56.11 -33.67 -38.89
CA LEU A 37 -55.95 -35.14 -38.90
C LEU A 37 -56.32 -35.80 -37.55
N PRO A 38 -56.87 -37.05 -37.54
CA PRO A 38 -57.46 -37.66 -36.35
C PRO A 38 -56.44 -38.21 -35.34
N LEU A 39 -56.84 -38.15 -34.06
CA LEU A 39 -56.12 -38.46 -32.82
C LEU A 39 -55.86 -39.97 -32.58
N LEU A 40 -54.66 -40.30 -32.09
CA LEU A 40 -54.37 -41.49 -31.27
C LEU A 40 -53.45 -41.11 -30.09
N SER A 41 -53.94 -41.35 -28.88
CA SER A 41 -53.35 -40.97 -27.58
C SER A 41 -52.23 -41.92 -27.11
N ALA A 42 -51.06 -41.38 -26.82
CA ALA A 42 -50.07 -42.00 -25.96
C ALA A 42 -49.16 -40.95 -25.33
N ASN A 43 -48.56 -41.34 -24.22
CA ASN A 43 -47.97 -40.44 -23.23
C ASN A 43 -46.44 -40.31 -23.37
N SER A 44 -45.87 -40.65 -24.54
CA SER A 44 -44.42 -40.65 -24.80
C SER A 44 -44.13 -40.41 -26.28
N LEU A 45 -43.05 -39.68 -26.60
CA LEU A 45 -42.60 -39.45 -27.97
C LEU A 45 -41.46 -40.42 -28.32
N THR A 46 -41.68 -41.30 -29.30
CA THR A 46 -40.67 -42.21 -29.83
C THR A 46 -40.20 -41.70 -31.19
N PHE A 47 -38.95 -41.28 -31.31
CA PHE A 47 -38.32 -40.94 -32.59
C PHE A 47 -38.02 -42.22 -33.38
N LEU A 48 -37.93 -42.20 -34.71
CA LEU A 48 -37.54 -43.30 -35.62
C LEU A 48 -36.46 -42.87 -36.66
N GLY A 49 -35.19 -43.24 -36.48
CA GLY A 49 -34.09 -42.95 -37.43
C GLY A 49 -33.26 -41.69 -37.12
N ASN A 50 -32.42 -41.23 -38.05
CA ASN A 50 -31.72 -39.95 -37.94
C ASN A 50 -32.67 -38.81 -38.33
N TYR A 51 -33.03 -37.93 -37.39
CA TYR A 51 -33.81 -36.73 -37.70
C TYR A 51 -32.90 -35.52 -37.88
N THR A 52 -32.94 -34.96 -39.09
CA THR A 52 -32.38 -33.65 -39.39
C THR A 52 -33.53 -32.67 -39.53
N LEU A 53 -33.70 -31.76 -38.57
CA LEU A 53 -34.55 -30.59 -38.76
C LEU A 53 -33.83 -29.62 -39.70
N VAL A 54 -34.33 -29.50 -40.93
CA VAL A 54 -33.76 -28.59 -41.95
C VAL A 54 -34.56 -27.27 -42.07
N SER A 55 -35.78 -27.18 -41.50
CA SER A 55 -36.55 -25.93 -41.33
C SER A 55 -37.85 -26.16 -40.53
N GLY A 56 -38.26 -25.20 -39.68
CA GLY A 56 -39.58 -25.15 -39.00
C GLY A 56 -39.58 -25.44 -37.48
N HIS A 57 -40.56 -24.86 -36.76
CA HIS A 57 -40.86 -25.18 -35.35
C HIS A 57 -41.53 -26.55 -35.24
N ILE A 58 -40.98 -27.44 -34.40
CA ILE A 58 -41.76 -28.55 -33.82
C ILE A 58 -42.11 -28.13 -32.39
N ALA A 59 -43.37 -27.76 -32.17
CA ALA A 59 -43.96 -27.70 -30.84
C ALA A 59 -44.73 -29.02 -30.64
N VAL A 60 -44.22 -29.92 -29.81
CA VAL A 60 -44.99 -31.09 -29.38
C VAL A 60 -45.89 -30.64 -28.22
N ASP A 61 -47.08 -30.14 -28.57
CA ASP A 61 -48.15 -29.75 -27.65
C ASP A 61 -48.67 -31.01 -26.90
N PRO A 62 -49.05 -30.91 -25.61
CA PRO A 62 -49.66 -32.02 -24.85
C PRO A 62 -50.92 -32.63 -25.48
N ASN A 63 -51.50 -32.03 -26.52
CA ASN A 63 -52.74 -32.51 -27.13
C ASN A 63 -52.59 -33.33 -28.43
N TYR A 64 -51.39 -33.56 -28.99
CA TYR A 64 -51.28 -34.22 -30.31
C TYR A 64 -50.11 -35.22 -30.52
N VAL A 65 -50.53 -36.49 -30.71
CA VAL A 65 -50.01 -37.61 -31.53
C VAL A 65 -48.93 -38.57 -30.98
N THR A 66 -49.26 -39.88 -31.12
CA THR A 66 -48.35 -41.04 -31.07
C THR A 66 -48.19 -41.68 -32.45
N LEU A 67 -47.04 -42.31 -32.72
CA LEU A 67 -46.92 -43.41 -33.69
C LEU A 67 -46.18 -44.60 -33.05
N PRO A 68 -46.59 -45.86 -33.28
CA PRO A 68 -45.87 -47.04 -32.80
C PRO A 68 -44.83 -47.47 -33.84
N LEU A 69 -43.53 -47.51 -33.52
CA LEU A 69 -42.56 -48.41 -34.17
C LEU A 69 -41.19 -48.40 -33.46
N ALA A 70 -40.40 -49.46 -33.66
CA ALA A 70 -39.10 -49.70 -33.02
C ALA A 70 -37.92 -48.96 -33.70
N LEU A 71 -36.94 -48.52 -32.88
CA LEU A 71 -35.79 -47.70 -33.25
C LEU A 71 -34.52 -48.49 -33.62
N THR A 72 -33.77 -48.02 -34.62
CA THR A 72 -32.40 -48.49 -34.93
C THR A 72 -31.31 -47.40 -34.87
N SER A 73 -31.61 -46.12 -34.57
CA SER A 73 -30.60 -45.07 -34.28
C SER A 73 -31.16 -43.88 -33.47
N GLY A 74 -30.53 -43.49 -32.34
CA GLY A 74 -31.01 -42.45 -31.42
C GLY A 74 -30.31 -41.08 -31.56
N ASN A 75 -30.53 -40.31 -32.63
CA ASN A 75 -29.95 -38.96 -32.80
C ASN A 75 -31.05 -37.89 -32.98
N ILE A 76 -30.87 -36.70 -32.37
CA ILE A 76 -31.70 -35.50 -32.49
C ILE A 76 -30.82 -34.36 -33.03
N THR A 77 -31.07 -33.84 -34.23
CA THR A 77 -30.30 -32.71 -34.78
C THR A 77 -31.13 -31.44 -34.79
N VAL A 78 -30.65 -30.37 -34.13
CA VAL A 78 -31.26 -29.02 -34.21
C VAL A 78 -30.30 -28.08 -34.95
N GLY A 79 -30.75 -27.50 -36.06
CA GLY A 79 -29.92 -26.59 -36.86
C GLY A 79 -29.60 -25.28 -36.12
N ASP A 80 -28.54 -24.59 -36.55
CA ASP A 80 -28.14 -23.30 -35.99
C ASP A 80 -29.27 -22.26 -36.02
N GLY A 81 -29.38 -21.43 -34.99
CA GLY A 81 -30.44 -20.44 -34.81
C GLY A 81 -31.84 -21.00 -34.52
N PHE A 82 -32.02 -22.32 -34.48
CA PHE A 82 -33.32 -22.95 -34.20
C PHE A 82 -33.41 -23.50 -32.78
N THR A 83 -34.64 -23.52 -32.25
CA THR A 83 -34.99 -24.14 -30.97
C THR A 83 -36.04 -25.23 -31.19
N ALA A 84 -35.80 -26.41 -30.64
CA ALA A 84 -36.77 -27.50 -30.57
C ALA A 84 -37.12 -27.77 -29.10
N THR A 85 -38.40 -27.79 -28.75
CA THR A 85 -38.87 -28.06 -27.38
C THR A 85 -39.61 -29.38 -27.34
N ILE A 86 -39.21 -30.26 -26.42
CA ILE A 86 -39.85 -31.56 -26.20
C ILE A 86 -40.39 -31.63 -24.78
N ASN A 87 -41.73 -31.65 -24.70
CA ASN A 87 -42.48 -31.72 -23.45
C ASN A 87 -42.99 -33.13 -23.13
N ASN A 88 -42.43 -34.16 -23.77
CA ASN A 88 -42.80 -35.56 -23.58
C ASN A 88 -41.59 -36.38 -23.14
N PRO A 89 -41.78 -37.48 -22.37
CA PRO A 89 -40.70 -38.39 -22.07
C PRO A 89 -40.05 -38.96 -23.34
N LEU A 90 -38.73 -39.10 -23.31
CA LEU A 90 -37.91 -39.60 -24.41
C LEU A 90 -37.32 -40.97 -24.08
N THR A 91 -37.43 -41.92 -25.01
CA THR A 91 -36.83 -43.26 -24.87
C THR A 91 -36.11 -43.64 -26.16
N SER A 92 -35.04 -44.44 -26.05
CA SER A 92 -34.27 -44.96 -27.18
C SER A 92 -34.10 -46.46 -27.09
N GLY A 93 -34.44 -47.17 -28.17
CA GLY A 93 -34.17 -48.61 -28.32
C GLY A 93 -32.68 -48.95 -28.45
N SER A 94 -31.83 -47.97 -28.81
CA SER A 94 -30.36 -48.14 -28.90
C SER A 94 -29.63 -47.80 -27.59
N GLY A 95 -30.36 -47.47 -26.52
CA GLY A 95 -29.81 -47.17 -25.19
C GLY A 95 -29.24 -45.75 -25.00
N THR A 96 -28.91 -45.04 -26.09
CA THR A 96 -28.42 -43.65 -26.07
C THR A 96 -29.16 -42.77 -27.06
N ILE A 97 -29.41 -41.52 -26.66
CA ILE A 97 -29.89 -40.41 -27.49
C ILE A 97 -28.73 -39.41 -27.67
N THR A 98 -28.46 -38.95 -28.88
CA THR A 98 -27.41 -37.96 -29.17
C THR A 98 -28.00 -36.67 -29.69
N LYS A 99 -27.77 -35.55 -29.02
CA LYS A 99 -28.04 -34.22 -29.54
C LYS A 99 -26.90 -33.78 -30.48
N LEU A 100 -27.25 -33.50 -31.72
CA LEU A 100 -26.40 -32.98 -32.80
C LEU A 100 -26.90 -31.59 -33.25
N GLY A 101 -26.11 -30.94 -34.10
CA GLY A 101 -26.42 -29.61 -34.63
C GLY A 101 -26.21 -28.48 -33.62
N ASP A 102 -26.09 -27.25 -34.11
CA ASP A 102 -25.65 -26.10 -33.32
C ASP A 102 -26.81 -25.35 -32.61
N GLY A 103 -28.06 -25.71 -32.91
CA GLY A 103 -29.24 -25.10 -32.29
C GLY A 103 -29.55 -25.56 -30.86
N THR A 104 -30.67 -25.08 -30.34
CA THR A 104 -31.13 -25.33 -28.96
C THR A 104 -32.13 -26.48 -28.89
N LEU A 105 -31.89 -27.43 -28.01
CA LEU A 105 -32.85 -28.48 -27.63
C LEU A 105 -33.31 -28.19 -26.22
N VAL A 106 -34.61 -28.01 -26.02
CA VAL A 106 -35.24 -27.80 -24.72
C VAL A 106 -35.99 -29.08 -24.34
N LEU A 107 -35.67 -29.65 -23.17
CA LEU A 107 -36.35 -30.83 -22.63
C LEU A 107 -37.02 -30.47 -21.30
N GLU A 108 -38.29 -30.86 -21.15
CA GLU A 108 -39.07 -30.59 -19.93
C GLU A 108 -39.58 -31.87 -19.24
N GLN A 109 -39.17 -33.04 -19.73
CA GLN A 109 -39.62 -34.35 -19.25
C GLN A 109 -38.48 -35.38 -19.27
N ALA A 110 -38.71 -36.53 -18.64
CA ALA A 110 -37.70 -37.58 -18.45
C ALA A 110 -37.15 -38.16 -19.77
N VAL A 111 -35.83 -38.32 -19.83
CA VAL A 111 -35.08 -39.07 -20.83
C VAL A 111 -34.76 -40.45 -20.24
N GLN A 112 -35.55 -41.47 -20.58
CA GLN A 112 -35.39 -42.84 -20.09
C GLN A 112 -34.33 -43.61 -20.89
N SER A 113 -33.18 -42.98 -21.14
CA SER A 113 -32.03 -43.51 -21.86
C SER A 113 -30.77 -42.73 -21.46
N SER A 114 -29.58 -43.14 -21.92
CA SER A 114 -28.41 -42.27 -21.83
C SER A 114 -28.53 -41.12 -22.85
N LEU A 115 -27.90 -39.98 -22.57
CA LEU A 115 -27.93 -38.78 -23.39
C LEU A 115 -26.51 -38.27 -23.66
N LEU A 116 -26.20 -38.01 -24.92
CA LEU A 116 -24.94 -37.45 -25.39
C LEU A 116 -25.21 -36.09 -26.04
N VAL A 117 -24.58 -35.03 -25.55
CA VAL A 117 -24.66 -33.69 -26.12
C VAL A 117 -23.41 -33.44 -26.94
N GLN A 118 -23.50 -33.53 -28.27
CA GLN A 118 -22.32 -33.43 -29.14
C GLN A 118 -22.03 -31.99 -29.59
N ARG A 119 -23.09 -31.21 -29.86
CA ARG A 119 -23.04 -29.83 -30.42
C ARG A 119 -24.22 -29.01 -29.89
N GLY A 120 -24.18 -27.69 -30.04
CA GLY A 120 -25.28 -26.78 -29.70
C GLY A 120 -25.61 -26.69 -28.20
N ILE A 121 -26.84 -26.26 -27.89
CA ILE A 121 -27.30 -26.03 -26.51
C ILE A 121 -28.36 -27.05 -26.09
N LEU A 122 -28.13 -27.82 -25.03
CA LEU A 122 -29.17 -28.58 -24.35
C LEU A 122 -29.63 -27.81 -23.11
N ARG A 123 -30.93 -27.52 -22.99
CA ARG A 123 -31.49 -26.84 -21.83
C ARG A 123 -32.85 -27.38 -21.38
N GLY A 124 -33.36 -26.83 -20.28
CA GLY A 124 -34.66 -27.17 -19.69
C GLY A 124 -34.57 -27.93 -18.38
N SER A 125 -35.72 -28.29 -17.80
CA SER A 125 -35.81 -28.98 -16.51
C SER A 125 -36.24 -30.42 -16.72
N PHE A 126 -35.28 -31.35 -16.80
CA PHE A 126 -35.54 -32.75 -17.15
C PHE A 126 -34.71 -33.72 -16.31
N SER A 127 -35.08 -35.00 -16.37
CA SER A 127 -34.30 -36.09 -15.78
C SER A 127 -33.72 -37.02 -16.85
N VAL A 128 -32.61 -37.69 -16.56
CA VAL A 128 -31.96 -38.70 -17.42
C VAL A 128 -31.82 -39.97 -16.60
N THR A 129 -32.43 -41.08 -17.02
CA THR A 129 -32.29 -42.38 -16.34
C THR A 129 -30.90 -43.00 -16.57
N GLY A 130 -30.32 -42.79 -17.75
CA GLY A 130 -28.97 -43.27 -18.09
C GLY A 130 -27.86 -42.28 -17.72
N ASN A 131 -26.73 -42.41 -18.41
CA ASN A 131 -25.60 -41.48 -18.29
C ASN A 131 -25.87 -40.21 -19.12
N LEU A 132 -25.34 -39.06 -18.68
CA LEU A 132 -25.32 -37.82 -19.45
C LEU A 132 -23.87 -37.43 -19.77
N THR A 133 -23.53 -37.35 -21.05
CA THR A 133 -22.22 -36.88 -21.51
C THR A 133 -22.35 -35.55 -22.25
N ASN A 134 -21.59 -34.53 -21.85
CA ASN A 134 -21.62 -33.19 -22.41
C ASN A 134 -20.32 -32.82 -23.14
N HIS A 135 -20.42 -32.62 -24.46
CA HIS A 135 -19.38 -32.06 -25.32
C HIS A 135 -19.70 -30.65 -25.84
N ALA A 136 -20.83 -30.06 -25.45
CA ALA A 136 -21.27 -28.73 -25.89
C ALA A 136 -21.87 -27.96 -24.70
N THR A 137 -22.89 -27.13 -24.90
CA THR A 137 -23.49 -26.36 -23.80
C THR A 137 -24.64 -27.12 -23.16
N LEU A 138 -24.56 -27.30 -21.84
CA LEU A 138 -25.63 -27.82 -20.99
C LEU A 138 -26.07 -26.70 -20.04
N SER A 139 -27.36 -26.36 -20.05
CA SER A 139 -27.92 -25.28 -19.22
C SER A 139 -29.19 -25.76 -18.52
N PRO A 140 -29.19 -25.98 -17.19
CA PRO A 140 -30.42 -26.27 -16.48
C PRO A 140 -31.48 -25.17 -16.66
N GLY A 141 -32.66 -25.55 -17.15
CA GLY A 141 -33.91 -24.83 -16.93
C GLY A 141 -34.38 -23.70 -17.88
N ASN A 142 -35.59 -23.26 -17.50
CA ASN A 142 -36.28 -21.98 -17.71
C ASN A 142 -35.92 -20.98 -16.58
N SER A 143 -34.67 -21.05 -16.12
CA SER A 143 -33.92 -20.01 -15.39
C SER A 143 -34.56 -19.45 -14.10
N PRO A 144 -34.21 -19.96 -12.90
CA PRO A 144 -33.38 -21.13 -12.62
C PRO A 144 -34.14 -22.49 -12.65
N GLY A 145 -33.46 -23.59 -12.98
CA GLY A 145 -34.02 -24.96 -13.05
C GLY A 145 -33.10 -26.09 -12.57
N THR A 146 -33.58 -27.33 -12.64
CA THR A 146 -32.83 -28.51 -12.18
C THR A 146 -32.81 -29.59 -13.24
N ILE A 147 -31.63 -30.15 -13.50
CA ILE A 147 -31.43 -31.37 -14.29
C ILE A 147 -31.01 -32.50 -13.34
N SER A 148 -31.68 -33.64 -13.43
CA SER A 148 -31.37 -34.82 -12.60
C SER A 148 -30.88 -35.99 -13.46
N VAL A 149 -29.66 -36.48 -13.24
CA VAL A 149 -29.07 -37.63 -13.95
C VAL A 149 -28.99 -38.80 -12.97
N GLN A 150 -29.72 -39.89 -13.20
CA GLN A 150 -29.64 -41.07 -12.32
C GLN A 150 -28.31 -41.83 -12.49
N GLY A 151 -27.78 -41.88 -13.71
CA GLY A 151 -26.47 -42.44 -14.01
C GLY A 151 -25.30 -41.50 -13.73
N ASN A 152 -24.20 -41.69 -14.46
CA ASN A 152 -23.02 -40.84 -14.38
C ASN A 152 -23.17 -39.60 -15.26
N PHE A 153 -22.55 -38.50 -14.83
CA PHE A 153 -22.37 -37.30 -15.65
C PHE A 153 -20.90 -37.18 -16.06
N GLN A 154 -20.65 -36.88 -17.33
CA GLN A 154 -19.33 -36.55 -17.83
C GLN A 154 -19.38 -35.27 -18.65
N GLN A 155 -18.70 -34.22 -18.20
CA GLN A 155 -18.36 -33.09 -19.04
C GLN A 155 -16.98 -33.27 -19.65
N SER A 156 -16.84 -33.02 -20.94
CA SER A 156 -15.55 -33.03 -21.62
C SER A 156 -14.91 -31.64 -21.66
N ARG A 157 -13.63 -31.55 -22.06
CA ARG A 157 -12.92 -30.29 -22.33
C ARG A 157 -13.64 -29.29 -23.25
N ALA A 158 -14.51 -29.77 -24.15
CA ALA A 158 -15.27 -28.93 -25.07
C ALA A 158 -16.63 -28.50 -24.51
N GLY A 159 -17.07 -29.14 -23.42
CA GLY A 159 -18.35 -28.87 -22.80
C GLY A 159 -18.34 -27.63 -21.92
N THR A 160 -19.47 -26.95 -21.90
CA THR A 160 -19.78 -25.84 -20.99
C THR A 160 -21.00 -26.21 -20.16
N LEU A 161 -20.88 -26.03 -18.84
CA LEU A 161 -22.02 -26.01 -17.94
C LEU A 161 -22.39 -24.54 -17.71
N ASP A 162 -23.59 -24.15 -18.11
CA ASP A 162 -24.07 -22.76 -18.06
C ASP A 162 -25.18 -22.64 -17.02
N MET A 163 -24.92 -21.89 -15.95
CA MET A 163 -25.72 -21.87 -14.72
C MET A 163 -26.16 -20.46 -14.34
N GLU A 164 -27.35 -20.34 -13.76
CA GLU A 164 -27.92 -19.07 -13.33
C GLU A 164 -28.22 -19.06 -11.83
N VAL A 165 -28.04 -17.90 -11.20
CA VAL A 165 -28.33 -17.66 -9.78
C VAL A 165 -29.23 -16.42 -9.66
N ALA A 166 -30.45 -16.60 -9.18
CA ALA A 166 -31.42 -15.52 -9.00
C ALA A 166 -31.57 -15.07 -7.54
N SER A 167 -31.33 -15.98 -6.58
CA SER A 167 -31.38 -15.69 -5.13
C SER A 167 -30.70 -16.82 -4.33
N PRO A 168 -30.54 -16.68 -2.99
CA PRO A 168 -30.01 -17.76 -2.14
C PRO A 168 -30.83 -19.06 -2.16
N SER A 169 -32.09 -19.01 -2.60
CA SER A 169 -32.97 -20.18 -2.69
C SER A 169 -33.34 -20.58 -4.12
N SER A 170 -33.04 -19.75 -5.11
CA SER A 170 -33.39 -19.96 -6.52
C SER A 170 -32.15 -19.85 -7.41
N TYR A 171 -31.64 -21.00 -7.84
CA TYR A 171 -30.46 -21.13 -8.68
C TYR A 171 -30.43 -22.51 -9.35
N ASP A 172 -29.69 -22.62 -10.44
CA ASP A 172 -29.59 -23.84 -11.23
C ASP A 172 -28.89 -24.97 -10.48
N ARG A 173 -29.35 -26.20 -10.70
CA ARG A 173 -28.76 -27.40 -10.09
C ARG A 173 -28.63 -28.56 -11.06
N LEU A 174 -27.49 -29.23 -10.99
CA LEU A 174 -27.26 -30.52 -11.63
C LEU A 174 -27.14 -31.62 -10.56
N GLN A 175 -28.15 -32.49 -10.48
CA GLN A 175 -28.21 -33.55 -9.48
C GLN A 175 -27.88 -34.90 -10.11
N ILE A 176 -26.79 -35.53 -9.67
CA ILE A 176 -26.25 -36.74 -10.28
C ILE A 176 -26.31 -37.88 -9.27
N GLY A 177 -26.95 -38.99 -9.63
CA GLY A 177 -27.06 -40.20 -8.81
C GLY A 177 -25.76 -41.02 -8.82
N GLY A 178 -25.08 -41.06 -9.96
CA GLY A 178 -23.78 -41.68 -10.13
C GLY A 178 -22.60 -40.75 -9.84
N LYS A 179 -21.51 -40.97 -10.58
CA LYS A 179 -20.28 -40.17 -10.51
C LYS A 179 -20.35 -38.96 -11.45
N ALA A 180 -19.80 -37.82 -11.02
CA ALA A 180 -19.60 -36.64 -11.85
C ALA A 180 -18.13 -36.52 -12.28
N ALA A 181 -17.86 -36.52 -13.59
CA ALA A 181 -16.54 -36.22 -14.15
C ALA A 181 -16.56 -34.84 -14.80
N LEU A 182 -15.73 -33.91 -14.32
CA LEU A 182 -15.72 -32.50 -14.73
C LEU A 182 -14.46 -32.14 -15.52
N ASP A 183 -14.66 -31.34 -16.56
CA ASP A 183 -13.65 -30.71 -17.42
C ASP A 183 -14.35 -29.52 -18.13
N GLY A 184 -13.65 -28.83 -19.02
CA GLY A 184 -14.21 -27.77 -19.85
C GLY A 184 -14.55 -26.52 -19.03
N GLN A 185 -15.65 -25.86 -19.39
CA GLN A 185 -16.01 -24.55 -18.82
C GLN A 185 -17.20 -24.65 -17.87
N LEU A 186 -17.15 -23.86 -16.79
CA LEU A 186 -18.33 -23.41 -16.05
C LEU A 186 -18.57 -21.94 -16.35
N ASN A 187 -19.80 -21.60 -16.74
CA ASN A 187 -20.29 -20.23 -16.85
C ASN A 187 -21.37 -20.00 -15.79
N VAL A 188 -21.33 -18.84 -15.13
CA VAL A 188 -22.34 -18.47 -14.13
C VAL A 188 -22.86 -17.06 -14.39
N THR A 189 -24.18 -16.91 -14.45
CA THR A 189 -24.85 -15.61 -14.59
C THR A 189 -25.69 -15.28 -13.36
N LEU A 190 -25.59 -14.05 -12.85
CA LEU A 190 -26.48 -13.54 -11.82
C LEU A 190 -27.71 -12.88 -12.48
N LEU A 191 -28.91 -13.26 -12.05
CA LEU A 191 -30.16 -12.75 -12.62
C LEU A 191 -30.75 -11.61 -11.78
N ASN A 192 -31.59 -10.78 -12.39
CA ASN A 192 -32.41 -9.75 -11.73
C ASN A 192 -31.63 -8.75 -10.85
N GLY A 193 -30.35 -8.50 -11.18
CA GLY A 193 -29.46 -7.64 -10.39
C GLY A 193 -29.07 -8.23 -9.03
N PHE A 194 -29.28 -9.53 -8.81
CA PHE A 194 -28.88 -10.21 -7.58
C PHE A 194 -27.37 -10.10 -7.37
N ARG A 195 -26.97 -9.71 -6.16
CA ARG A 195 -25.57 -9.62 -5.73
C ARG A 195 -25.41 -10.47 -4.47
N PRO A 196 -24.84 -11.68 -4.59
CA PRO A 196 -24.63 -12.54 -3.43
C PRO A 196 -23.85 -11.83 -2.32
N LYS A 197 -24.21 -12.10 -1.06
CA LYS A 197 -23.51 -11.55 0.11
C LYS A 197 -22.30 -12.41 0.46
N LYS A 198 -21.28 -11.81 1.11
CA LYS A 198 -20.10 -12.53 1.60
C LYS A 198 -20.52 -13.81 2.33
N GLY A 199 -19.97 -14.93 1.91
CA GLY A 199 -20.19 -16.24 2.53
C GLY A 199 -21.39 -17.02 2.01
N GLU A 200 -22.28 -16.43 1.20
CA GLU A 200 -23.39 -17.17 0.58
C GLU A 200 -22.87 -18.31 -0.29
N LYS A 201 -23.47 -19.50 -0.11
CA LYS A 201 -23.11 -20.76 -0.77
C LYS A 201 -24.24 -21.23 -1.68
N PHE A 202 -23.90 -21.63 -2.90
CA PHE A 202 -24.82 -22.18 -3.90
C PHE A 202 -24.31 -23.56 -4.34
N THR A 203 -24.96 -24.64 -3.92
CA THR A 203 -24.57 -25.99 -4.34
C THR A 203 -25.14 -26.29 -5.73
N ILE A 204 -24.33 -26.03 -6.75
CA ILE A 204 -24.72 -26.12 -8.17
C ILE A 204 -24.68 -27.55 -8.70
N LEU A 205 -23.94 -28.46 -8.05
CA LEU A 205 -23.83 -29.87 -8.45
C LEU A 205 -23.77 -30.79 -7.23
N THR A 206 -24.49 -31.90 -7.27
CA THR A 206 -24.32 -33.02 -6.31
C THR A 206 -24.12 -34.33 -7.05
N ALA A 207 -23.31 -35.24 -6.51
CA ALA A 207 -23.00 -36.55 -7.09
C ALA A 207 -23.08 -37.67 -6.03
N GLY A 208 -23.88 -38.70 -6.28
CA GLY A 208 -24.07 -39.81 -5.33
C GLY A 208 -22.87 -40.75 -5.22
N SER A 209 -22.02 -40.81 -6.26
CA SER A 209 -20.78 -41.62 -6.28
C SER A 209 -19.52 -40.78 -6.46
N GLY A 210 -19.57 -39.51 -6.05
CA GLY A 210 -18.43 -38.61 -6.00
C GLY A 210 -18.18 -37.75 -7.24
N VAL A 211 -17.39 -36.69 -7.04
CA VAL A 211 -16.92 -35.76 -8.08
C VAL A 211 -15.45 -36.06 -8.39
N SER A 212 -15.08 -36.05 -9.68
CA SER A 212 -13.70 -36.17 -10.13
C SER A 212 -13.37 -35.15 -11.21
N GLY A 213 -12.16 -34.60 -11.19
CA GLY A 213 -11.78 -33.49 -12.06
C GLY A 213 -12.35 -32.15 -11.58
N GLU A 214 -11.98 -31.10 -12.29
CA GLU A 214 -12.42 -29.72 -12.05
C GLU A 214 -12.75 -29.06 -13.39
N PHE A 215 -13.52 -27.97 -13.37
CA PHE A 215 -13.68 -27.15 -14.56
C PHE A 215 -12.34 -26.49 -14.93
N SER A 216 -11.84 -26.78 -16.12
CA SER A 216 -10.59 -26.23 -16.67
C SER A 216 -10.65 -24.71 -16.88
N LYS A 217 -11.85 -24.14 -17.04
CA LYS A 217 -12.10 -22.70 -17.12
C LYS A 217 -13.35 -22.33 -16.34
N THR A 218 -13.32 -21.19 -15.66
CA THR A 218 -14.49 -20.62 -15.00
C THR A 218 -14.71 -19.20 -15.51
N ASP A 219 -15.95 -18.87 -15.86
CA ASP A 219 -16.42 -17.52 -16.17
C ASP A 219 -17.45 -17.16 -15.10
N LEU A 220 -17.02 -16.35 -14.14
CA LEU A 220 -17.75 -16.09 -12.90
C LEU A 220 -17.96 -14.59 -12.72
N PRO A 221 -19.14 -14.18 -12.24
CA PRO A 221 -19.44 -12.77 -12.04
C PRO A 221 -18.65 -12.23 -10.85
N THR A 222 -18.24 -10.97 -10.98
CA THR A 222 -17.66 -10.14 -9.92
C THR A 222 -18.51 -8.89 -9.74
N TRP A 223 -18.70 -8.43 -8.51
CA TRP A 223 -19.43 -7.21 -8.20
C TRP A 223 -18.79 -6.56 -6.98
N ASP A 224 -18.52 -5.25 -7.08
CA ASP A 224 -17.83 -4.51 -6.02
C ASP A 224 -16.52 -5.24 -5.63
N LEU A 225 -16.28 -5.51 -4.34
CA LEU A 225 -15.13 -6.30 -3.87
C LEU A 225 -15.40 -7.82 -3.82
N LEU A 226 -16.59 -8.28 -4.22
CA LEU A 226 -16.97 -9.69 -4.17
C LEU A 226 -16.83 -10.39 -5.52
N ALA A 227 -16.54 -11.68 -5.44
CA ALA A 227 -16.60 -12.58 -6.57
C ALA A 227 -17.14 -13.94 -6.16
N LEU A 228 -17.75 -14.65 -7.12
CA LEU A 228 -17.97 -16.08 -6.95
C LEU A 228 -16.64 -16.84 -7.16
N ARG A 229 -16.45 -17.89 -6.36
CA ARG A 229 -15.41 -18.91 -6.54
C ARG A 229 -16.04 -20.29 -6.44
N VAL A 230 -15.49 -21.23 -7.20
CA VAL A 230 -15.91 -22.63 -7.22
C VAL A 230 -15.15 -23.40 -6.16
N PHE A 231 -15.84 -24.26 -5.44
CA PHE A 231 -15.29 -25.19 -4.46
C PHE A 231 -15.75 -26.60 -4.80
N TYR A 232 -14.81 -27.54 -4.78
CA TYR A 232 -15.04 -28.95 -5.07
C TYR A 232 -14.98 -29.76 -3.78
N GLY A 233 -16.09 -30.37 -3.40
CA GLY A 233 -16.17 -31.36 -2.34
C GLY A 233 -16.11 -32.78 -2.88
N GLY A 234 -16.13 -33.78 -1.99
CA GLY A 234 -16.11 -35.18 -2.40
C GLY A 234 -17.33 -35.59 -3.23
N ASN A 235 -18.50 -35.01 -2.94
CA ASN A 235 -19.79 -35.35 -3.54
C ASN A 235 -20.56 -34.11 -4.06
N ASP A 236 -19.98 -32.92 -4.01
CA ASP A 236 -20.65 -31.69 -4.42
C ASP A 236 -19.68 -30.69 -5.08
N VAL A 237 -20.23 -29.80 -5.91
CA VAL A 237 -19.56 -28.58 -6.35
C VAL A 237 -20.45 -27.41 -5.99
N PHE A 238 -19.86 -26.41 -5.37
CA PHE A 238 -20.60 -25.23 -4.93
C PHE A 238 -19.85 -23.94 -5.23
N LEU A 239 -20.62 -22.89 -5.47
CA LEU A 239 -20.13 -21.53 -5.56
C LEU A 239 -20.20 -20.91 -4.17
N LYS A 240 -19.20 -20.09 -3.83
CA LYS A 240 -19.26 -19.24 -2.64
C LYS A 240 -18.86 -17.82 -3.01
N ALA A 241 -19.62 -16.85 -2.53
CA ALA A 241 -19.25 -15.44 -2.62
C ALA A 241 -18.12 -15.13 -1.63
N VAL A 242 -16.97 -14.71 -2.15
CA VAL A 242 -15.77 -14.40 -1.39
C VAL A 242 -15.29 -12.99 -1.69
N VAL A 243 -14.56 -12.41 -0.74
CA VAL A 243 -13.91 -11.11 -0.87
C VAL A 243 -12.67 -11.30 -1.75
N ASN A 244 -12.55 -10.50 -2.81
CA ASN A 244 -11.31 -10.37 -3.55
C ASN A 244 -10.25 -9.69 -2.67
N SER A 245 -8.99 -9.93 -3.00
CA SER A 245 -7.86 -9.32 -2.30
C SER A 245 -7.95 -7.79 -2.32
N PHE A 246 -7.82 -7.18 -1.14
CA PHE A 246 -7.68 -5.74 -0.97
C PHE A 246 -6.33 -5.26 -1.51
N GLY A 247 -5.26 -6.05 -1.34
CA GLY A 247 -3.92 -5.69 -1.80
C GLY A 247 -3.70 -5.85 -3.31
N ASP A 248 -4.53 -6.65 -4.00
CA ASP A 248 -4.41 -6.88 -5.46
C ASP A 248 -5.32 -5.97 -6.30
N LEU A 249 -5.93 -4.94 -5.70
CA LEU A 249 -6.72 -3.98 -6.46
C LEU A 249 -5.85 -3.24 -7.50
N PRO A 250 -6.38 -2.97 -8.70
CA PRO A 250 -5.62 -2.29 -9.73
C PRO A 250 -5.34 -0.83 -9.36
N GLY A 251 -4.11 -0.37 -9.60
CA GLY A 251 -3.72 1.03 -9.43
C GLY A 251 -3.36 1.45 -8.00
N LEU A 252 -3.20 0.49 -7.07
CA LEU A 252 -2.73 0.78 -5.71
C LEU A 252 -1.27 1.23 -5.68
N THR A 253 -0.94 2.07 -4.70
CA THR A 253 0.46 2.39 -4.32
C THR A 253 1.09 1.21 -3.56
N PRO A 254 2.44 1.12 -3.50
CA PRO A 254 3.11 0.11 -2.69
C PRO A 254 2.65 0.06 -1.22
N ASN A 255 2.43 1.21 -0.57
CA ASN A 255 1.91 1.28 0.81
C ASN A 255 0.48 0.71 0.89
N GLN A 256 -0.40 1.09 -0.05
CA GLN A 256 -1.77 0.56 -0.11
C GLN A 256 -1.80 -0.94 -0.34
N GLN A 257 -0.90 -1.48 -1.19
CA GLN A 257 -0.76 -2.92 -1.41
C GLN A 257 -0.32 -3.65 -0.14
N ALA A 258 0.71 -3.13 0.55
CA ALA A 258 1.23 -3.72 1.78
C ALA A 258 0.14 -3.81 2.86
N VAL A 259 -0.61 -2.73 3.05
CA VAL A 259 -1.73 -2.67 3.99
C VAL A 259 -2.89 -3.55 3.52
N GLY A 260 -3.24 -3.51 2.23
CA GLY A 260 -4.31 -4.34 1.65
C GLY A 260 -4.06 -5.83 1.87
N HIS A 261 -2.82 -6.30 1.65
CA HIS A 261 -2.44 -7.67 1.94
C HIS A 261 -2.46 -8.02 3.43
N SER A 262 -2.18 -7.05 4.31
CA SER A 262 -2.38 -7.24 5.75
C SER A 262 -3.86 -7.40 6.09
N VAL A 263 -4.75 -6.62 5.47
CA VAL A 263 -6.21 -6.77 5.60
C VAL A 263 -6.68 -8.13 5.06
N ASP A 264 -6.09 -8.63 3.97
CA ASP A 264 -6.43 -9.94 3.41
C ASP A 264 -6.19 -11.10 4.39
N GLN A 265 -5.20 -10.97 5.28
CA GLN A 265 -4.90 -11.97 6.31
C GLN A 265 -5.96 -12.04 7.42
N ILE A 266 -6.74 -10.98 7.60
CA ILE A 266 -7.71 -10.84 8.71
C ILE A 266 -9.17 -10.96 8.25
N LEU A 267 -9.43 -11.29 6.98
CA LEU A 267 -10.79 -11.38 6.42
C LEU A 267 -11.75 -12.29 7.20
N ASN A 268 -11.22 -13.27 7.94
CA ASN A 268 -11.96 -14.21 8.77
C ASN A 268 -11.57 -14.15 10.25
N ASP A 269 -10.77 -13.16 10.67
CA ASP A 269 -10.40 -12.98 12.08
C ASP A 269 -11.56 -12.33 12.85
N PRO A 270 -12.12 -12.97 13.89
CA PRO A 270 -13.25 -12.41 14.63
C PRO A 270 -12.92 -11.07 15.30
N ARG A 271 -11.64 -10.81 15.64
CA ARG A 271 -11.20 -9.56 16.26
C ARG A 271 -11.36 -8.35 15.33
N GLU A 272 -11.32 -8.58 14.03
CA GLU A 272 -11.33 -7.55 12.99
C GLU A 272 -12.64 -7.46 12.20
N THR A 273 -13.69 -8.10 12.71
CA THR A 273 -15.01 -8.11 12.04
C THR A 273 -15.51 -6.70 11.72
N LYS A 274 -15.25 -5.71 12.59
CA LYS A 274 -15.67 -4.32 12.38
C LYS A 274 -14.92 -3.65 11.23
N LEU A 275 -13.59 -3.79 11.17
CA LEU A 275 -12.76 -3.25 10.10
C LEU A 275 -13.12 -3.89 8.75
N VAL A 276 -13.18 -5.22 8.73
CA VAL A 276 -13.48 -5.98 7.51
C VAL A 276 -14.88 -5.63 6.98
N ASN A 277 -15.88 -5.51 7.84
CA ASN A 277 -17.23 -5.08 7.41
C ASN A 277 -17.23 -3.63 6.92
N TYR A 278 -16.51 -2.73 7.60
CA TYR A 278 -16.38 -1.34 7.16
C TYR A 278 -15.82 -1.25 5.75
N LEU A 279 -14.71 -1.93 5.48
CA LEU A 279 -14.05 -1.92 4.17
C LEU A 279 -14.88 -2.63 3.09
N TYR A 280 -15.59 -3.69 3.47
CA TYR A 280 -16.49 -4.40 2.57
C TYR A 280 -17.64 -3.52 2.04
N ASP A 281 -18.18 -2.63 2.87
CA ASP A 281 -19.28 -1.74 2.50
C ASP A 281 -18.81 -0.53 1.65
N ARG A 282 -17.53 -0.45 1.31
CA ARG A 282 -16.96 0.65 0.51
C ARG A 282 -17.07 0.37 -0.97
N SER A 283 -17.26 1.44 -1.73
CA SER A 283 -17.14 1.38 -3.18
C SER A 283 -15.68 1.25 -3.60
N LEU A 284 -15.40 0.56 -4.71
CA LEU A 284 -14.03 0.23 -5.15
C LEU A 284 -13.12 1.46 -5.30
N ASN A 285 -13.68 2.61 -5.69
CA ASN A 285 -12.93 3.86 -5.83
C ASN A 285 -12.60 4.55 -4.50
N GLN A 286 -13.22 4.14 -3.39
CA GLN A 286 -12.94 4.66 -2.05
C GLN A 286 -11.87 3.85 -1.32
N LEU A 287 -11.73 2.57 -1.66
CA LEU A 287 -10.80 1.65 -1.00
C LEU A 287 -9.35 2.13 -0.97
N PRO A 288 -8.75 2.70 -2.04
CA PRO A 288 -7.37 3.18 -1.96
C PRO A 288 -7.17 4.23 -0.85
N GLY A 289 -8.08 5.21 -0.75
CA GLY A 289 -8.01 6.21 0.32
C GLY A 289 -8.31 5.63 1.72
N ASP A 290 -9.13 4.59 1.82
CA ASP A 290 -9.35 3.89 3.09
C ASP A 290 -8.13 3.04 3.50
N LEU A 291 -7.36 2.52 2.53
CA LEU A 291 -6.08 1.84 2.76
C LEU A 291 -4.99 2.84 3.17
N ASP A 292 -4.96 4.05 2.61
CA ASP A 292 -4.07 5.13 3.07
C ASP A 292 -4.34 5.47 4.55
N ARG A 293 -5.60 5.46 5.00
CA ARG A 293 -5.94 5.67 6.42
C ARG A 293 -5.43 4.58 7.37
N LEU A 294 -5.09 3.41 6.84
CA LEU A 294 -4.50 2.29 7.56
C LEU A 294 -2.98 2.23 7.41
N ALA A 295 -2.40 3.07 6.55
CA ALA A 295 -0.97 3.20 6.35
C ALA A 295 -0.44 4.35 7.24
N PRO A 296 0.57 4.13 8.09
CA PRO A 296 1.11 5.17 8.98
C PRO A 296 2.38 5.86 8.43
N GLU A 297 2.58 5.92 7.11
CA GLU A 297 3.84 6.38 6.52
C GLU A 297 4.19 7.83 6.86
N GLU A 298 3.21 8.69 7.14
CA GLU A 298 3.46 10.08 7.54
C GLU A 298 4.20 10.18 8.88
N LEU A 299 4.17 9.13 9.72
CA LEU A 299 4.91 9.08 10.98
C LEU A 299 6.43 8.91 10.77
N THR A 300 6.87 8.56 9.56
CA THR A 300 8.30 8.59 9.20
C THR A 300 8.91 10.00 9.28
N SER A 301 8.07 11.05 9.34
CA SER A 301 8.47 12.43 9.64
C SER A 301 9.33 12.55 10.91
N VAL A 302 9.16 11.66 11.88
CA VAL A 302 9.99 11.58 13.10
C VAL A 302 11.49 11.51 12.77
N PHE A 303 11.88 10.74 11.74
CA PHE A 303 13.28 10.60 11.35
C PHE A 303 13.79 11.86 10.65
N SER A 304 12.96 12.49 9.80
CA SER A 304 13.27 13.77 9.15
C SER A 304 13.45 14.90 10.17
N ILE A 305 12.68 14.93 11.26
CA ILE A 305 12.81 15.91 12.34
C ILE A 305 14.22 15.86 12.95
N GLY A 306 14.69 14.67 13.35
CA GLY A 306 16.01 14.53 13.98
C GLY A 306 17.15 14.91 13.03
N VAL A 307 17.08 14.45 11.77
CA VAL A 307 18.09 14.80 10.75
C VAL A 307 18.11 16.30 10.46
N ALA A 308 16.95 16.96 10.36
CA ALA A 308 16.87 18.41 10.16
C ALA A 308 17.53 19.18 11.31
N TYR A 309 17.20 18.83 12.56
CA TYR A 309 17.79 19.49 13.73
C TYR A 309 19.30 19.27 13.85
N ALA A 310 19.80 18.07 13.51
CA ALA A 310 21.23 17.78 13.46
C ALA A 310 21.98 18.67 12.46
N ASN A 311 21.40 18.96 11.29
CA ASN A 311 22.04 19.86 10.31
C ASN A 311 22.19 21.28 10.84
N VAL A 312 21.15 21.81 11.51
CA VAL A 312 21.24 23.16 12.06
C VAL A 312 22.27 23.24 13.18
N GLN A 313 22.35 22.20 14.02
CA GLN A 313 23.40 22.10 15.03
C GLN A 313 24.80 22.02 14.41
N ALA A 314 24.96 21.28 13.31
CA ALA A 314 26.21 21.22 12.57
C ALA A 314 26.70 22.60 12.15
N MET A 315 25.81 23.39 11.55
CA MET A 315 26.14 24.74 11.08
C MET A 315 26.45 25.69 12.23
N ASN A 316 25.67 25.63 13.33
CA ASN A 316 25.92 26.41 14.54
C ASN A 316 27.32 26.15 15.10
N LEU A 317 27.71 24.88 15.13
CA LEU A 317 28.96 24.46 15.73
C LEU A 317 30.17 24.77 14.84
N GLN A 318 30.04 24.60 13.52
CA GLN A 318 31.05 25.03 12.55
C GLN A 318 31.34 26.53 12.63
N ARG A 319 30.30 27.36 12.82
CA ARG A 319 30.49 28.80 13.05
C ARG A 319 31.12 29.07 14.40
N ARG A 320 30.71 28.37 15.47
CA ARG A 320 31.31 28.52 16.80
C ARG A 320 32.81 28.19 16.79
N THR A 321 33.20 27.06 16.20
CA THR A 321 34.60 26.67 16.09
C THR A 321 35.38 27.69 15.26
N GLU A 322 34.80 28.20 14.17
CA GLU A 322 35.41 29.28 13.39
C GLU A 322 35.65 30.57 14.16
N ASP A 323 34.74 30.96 15.06
CA ASP A 323 34.96 32.14 15.90
C ASP A 323 36.15 31.95 16.85
N ILE A 324 36.28 30.75 17.43
CA ILE A 324 37.40 30.39 18.30
C ILE A 324 38.73 30.50 17.53
N ARG A 325 38.77 30.03 16.28
CA ARG A 325 39.94 30.14 15.38
C ARG A 325 40.29 31.58 15.03
N ASN A 326 39.27 32.44 14.87
CA ASN A 326 39.44 33.84 14.51
C ASN A 326 39.73 34.76 15.71
N GLY A 327 39.92 34.19 16.91
CA GLY A 327 40.43 34.93 18.06
C GLY A 327 39.37 35.49 18.99
N ALA A 328 38.15 34.95 19.00
CA ALA A 328 37.23 35.17 20.12
C ALA A 328 37.85 34.59 21.41
N SER A 329 38.50 35.44 22.20
CA SER A 329 39.22 35.10 23.44
C SER A 329 38.70 35.99 24.58
N GLY A 330 38.48 35.46 25.78
CA GLY A 330 37.63 36.11 26.77
C GLY A 330 38.06 36.47 28.22
N PHE A 331 37.36 37.35 28.94
CA PHE A 331 37.47 37.64 30.40
C PHE A 331 38.50 36.87 31.29
N SER A 332 39.58 37.56 31.60
CA SER A 332 40.37 37.36 32.82
C SER A 332 39.55 37.50 34.13
N ALA A 333 39.45 36.40 34.91
CA ALA A 333 38.92 36.39 36.30
C ALA A 333 39.81 37.10 37.35
N ALA A 334 40.89 37.76 36.94
CA ALA A 334 41.83 38.40 37.86
C ALA A 334 41.25 39.55 38.72
N ASN A 335 40.00 40.01 38.47
CA ASN A 335 39.39 41.12 39.23
C ASN A 335 37.93 40.89 39.68
N LEU A 336 37.44 39.64 39.74
CA LEU A 336 36.20 39.34 40.46
C LEU A 336 36.50 39.17 41.95
N ALA A 337 36.70 40.29 42.65
CA ALA A 337 36.44 40.34 44.08
C ALA A 337 34.92 40.36 44.25
N ILE A 338 34.35 39.23 44.68
CA ILE A 338 32.99 39.22 45.22
C ILE A 338 33.06 40.08 46.48
N ASN A 339 32.44 41.27 46.45
CA ASN A 339 32.12 42.00 47.66
C ASN A 339 31.12 41.17 48.46
N GLY A 340 31.64 40.34 49.36
CA GLY A 340 30.91 39.59 50.36
C GLY A 340 31.87 39.26 51.48
N ASP A 341 31.70 39.89 52.63
CA ASP A 341 32.46 39.62 53.85
C ASP A 341 32.47 38.11 54.18
N GLY A 342 33.63 37.47 54.00
CA GLY A 342 33.86 36.08 54.36
C GLY A 342 35.25 35.60 53.87
N PRO A 343 36.05 34.91 54.70
CA PRO A 343 37.50 34.84 54.47
C PRO A 343 37.87 33.94 53.29
N SER A 344 38.79 34.46 52.47
CA SER A 344 39.46 33.77 51.37
C SER A 344 40.18 32.50 51.86
N TYR A 345 39.74 31.34 51.39
CA TYR A 345 40.52 30.10 51.51
C TYR A 345 41.48 29.98 50.33
N SER A 346 42.70 30.48 50.50
CA SER A 346 43.87 30.03 49.74
C SER A 346 44.85 29.36 50.70
N GLY A 347 44.62 28.07 50.99
CA GLY A 347 45.52 27.26 51.82
C GLY A 347 46.20 26.19 50.99
N SER A 348 47.49 26.36 50.73
CA SER A 348 48.38 25.29 50.29
C SER A 348 48.78 24.45 51.51
N PHE A 349 48.66 23.12 51.42
CA PHE A 349 49.27 22.20 52.37
C PHE A 349 50.81 22.28 52.23
N GLY A 350 51.50 22.57 53.34
CA GLY A 350 52.97 22.61 53.39
C GLY A 350 53.46 23.11 54.73
N THR A 351 53.90 22.17 55.57
CA THR A 351 54.48 22.35 56.92
C THR A 351 55.86 23.02 56.88
N ALA A 352 56.07 24.09 57.66
CA ALA A 352 57.26 24.33 58.51
C ALA A 352 57.25 25.72 59.18
N GLY A 353 57.27 25.74 60.53
CA GLY A 353 58.17 26.55 61.37
C GLY A 353 57.99 28.09 61.49
N PRO A 354 57.89 28.64 62.72
CA PRO A 354 57.99 30.07 62.99
C PRO A 354 59.46 30.49 63.19
N ASN A 355 59.86 31.65 62.66
CA ASN A 355 60.96 32.56 63.02
C ASN A 355 60.97 33.63 61.92
N GLY A 356 60.78 34.93 62.19
CA GLY A 356 61.76 35.79 62.84
C GLY A 356 62.51 36.55 61.73
N ASP A 357 62.29 37.86 61.67
CA ASP A 357 62.99 38.93 60.92
C ASP A 357 63.67 38.64 59.57
N ASP A 358 63.31 39.49 58.60
CA ASP A 358 64.13 40.08 57.53
C ASP A 358 63.24 40.21 56.30
N GLY A 359 62.91 41.41 55.85
CA GLY A 359 63.87 42.37 55.35
C GLY A 359 63.32 42.80 53.99
N LYS A 360 63.45 44.08 53.67
CA LYS A 360 62.91 44.68 52.46
C LYS A 360 63.57 44.08 51.22
N ASP A 361 62.95 43.09 50.61
CA ASP A 361 63.16 42.79 49.20
C ASP A 361 62.06 43.47 48.38
N SER A 362 62.50 44.44 47.58
CA SER A 362 61.77 44.93 46.42
C SER A 362 61.39 43.74 45.54
N LYS A 363 60.17 43.23 45.70
CA LYS A 363 59.56 42.41 44.66
C LYS A 363 59.37 43.33 43.47
N GLU A 364 60.14 43.08 42.42
CA GLU A 364 59.85 43.63 41.10
C GLU A 364 58.34 43.53 40.85
N PRO A 365 57.69 44.54 40.25
CA PRO A 365 56.30 44.40 39.86
C PRO A 365 56.23 43.15 39.00
N LYS A 366 55.59 42.10 39.51
CA LYS A 366 55.17 40.97 38.68
C LYS A 366 54.44 41.61 37.52
N VAL A 367 55.03 41.53 36.33
CA VAL A 367 54.31 41.82 35.10
C VAL A 367 53.12 40.87 35.13
N LEU A 368 51.94 41.40 35.49
CA LEU A 368 50.69 40.70 35.29
C LEU A 368 50.58 40.58 33.78
N TYR A 369 51.03 39.44 33.23
CA TYR A 369 50.59 39.03 31.90
C TYR A 369 49.06 39.16 31.93
N PRO A 370 48.44 39.97 31.04
CA PRO A 370 46.99 40.05 31.00
C PRO A 370 46.49 38.61 30.88
N ALA A 371 45.64 38.18 31.83
CA ALA A 371 45.30 36.77 31.94
C ALA A 371 44.72 36.35 30.58
N GLU A 372 45.38 35.38 29.95
CA GLU A 372 44.95 34.92 28.64
C GLU A 372 43.50 34.46 28.73
N ASN A 373 42.81 34.90 27.72
CA ASN A 373 41.39 35.06 27.72
C ASN A 373 40.82 33.73 27.17
N ARG A 374 40.66 32.69 28.02
CA ARG A 374 40.65 31.26 27.61
C ARG A 374 39.30 30.57 27.56
N TRP A 375 38.28 31.06 28.24
CA TRP A 375 36.92 30.56 28.17
C TRP A 375 36.03 31.29 27.14
N GLY A 376 35.00 30.61 26.68
CA GLY A 376 33.96 31.21 25.87
C GLY A 376 32.61 30.60 26.20
N VAL A 377 31.56 31.41 26.16
CA VAL A 377 30.17 30.95 26.20
C VAL A 377 29.40 31.55 25.05
N PHE A 378 28.46 30.76 24.55
CA PHE A 378 27.51 31.22 23.56
C PHE A 378 26.10 30.76 23.89
N LEU A 379 25.14 31.53 23.39
CA LEU A 379 23.73 31.17 23.33
C LEU A 379 23.23 31.49 21.92
N SER A 380 22.62 30.52 21.27
CA SER A 380 22.04 30.60 19.93
C SER A 380 20.56 30.25 19.99
N GLY A 381 19.66 31.14 19.58
CA GLY A 381 18.30 30.80 19.22
C GLY A 381 18.23 30.34 17.77
N THR A 382 17.36 29.38 17.46
CA THR A 382 17.23 28.79 16.13
C THR A 382 15.76 28.60 15.77
N GLY A 383 15.41 28.92 14.53
CA GLY A 383 14.18 28.48 13.87
C GLY A 383 14.51 27.76 12.57
N ASP A 384 13.79 26.67 12.26
CA ASP A 384 13.97 25.90 11.03
C ASP A 384 12.61 25.52 10.45
N TRP A 385 12.50 25.65 9.13
CA TRP A 385 11.30 25.39 8.33
C TRP A 385 11.66 24.44 7.21
N VAL A 386 11.16 23.22 7.28
CA VAL A 386 11.42 22.16 6.31
C VAL A 386 10.14 21.80 5.59
N SER A 387 10.24 21.56 4.29
CA SER A 387 9.14 21.02 3.50
C SER A 387 9.60 19.76 2.79
N VAL A 388 8.87 18.67 3.02
CA VAL A 388 9.05 17.37 2.36
C VAL A 388 7.92 17.17 1.37
N GLY A 389 8.27 16.97 0.10
CA GLY A 389 7.30 16.81 -0.99
C GLY A 389 6.65 15.43 -1.05
N ASP A 390 5.47 15.37 -1.67
CA ASP A 390 4.79 14.12 -2.00
C ASP A 390 5.57 13.30 -3.05
N ASP A 391 5.36 11.98 -3.05
CA ASP A 391 5.65 11.14 -4.21
C ASP A 391 4.45 10.24 -4.58
N HIS A 392 4.66 9.23 -5.43
CA HIS A 392 3.58 8.34 -5.86
C HIS A 392 3.14 7.33 -4.78
N ASN A 393 3.89 7.18 -3.69
CA ASN A 393 3.69 6.18 -2.65
C ASN A 393 3.27 6.79 -1.33
N ALA A 394 3.82 7.96 -1.00
CA ALA A 394 3.66 8.59 0.31
C ALA A 394 3.41 10.09 0.16
N ARG A 395 2.62 10.61 1.10
CA ARG A 395 2.33 12.03 1.20
C ARG A 395 3.44 12.76 1.98
N GLY A 396 3.73 13.97 1.54
CA GLY A 396 4.66 14.91 2.14
C GLY A 396 4.13 15.56 3.42
N TYR A 397 4.98 16.35 4.05
CA TYR A 397 4.73 17.01 5.33
C TYR A 397 5.66 18.22 5.50
N ASP A 398 5.27 19.15 6.36
CA ASP A 398 6.06 20.33 6.70
C ASP A 398 6.51 20.27 8.16
N LEU A 399 7.76 20.69 8.43
CA LEU A 399 8.32 20.75 9.77
C LEU A 399 8.56 22.20 10.18
N ASN A 400 8.12 22.55 11.39
CA ASN A 400 8.38 23.85 12.00
C ASN A 400 9.06 23.63 13.34
N SER A 401 10.33 24.01 13.40
CA SER A 401 11.19 23.79 14.55
C SER A 401 11.62 25.11 15.16
N GLY A 402 11.62 25.17 16.48
CA GLY A 402 12.19 26.26 17.26
C GLY A 402 13.05 25.70 18.38
N GLY A 403 14.13 26.40 18.73
CA GLY A 403 15.02 25.90 19.76
C GLY A 403 16.13 26.85 20.15
N PHE A 404 16.97 26.37 21.05
CA PHE A 404 18.19 27.08 21.41
C PHE A 404 19.33 26.11 21.68
N THR A 405 20.55 26.62 21.54
CA THR A 405 21.80 25.93 21.87
C THR A 405 22.61 26.85 22.76
N LEU A 406 23.11 26.31 23.87
CA LEU A 406 24.08 27.00 24.69
C LEU A 406 25.32 26.14 24.82
N GLY A 407 26.47 26.78 24.98
CA GLY A 407 27.70 26.05 25.17
C GLY A 407 28.77 26.86 25.85
N VAL A 408 29.77 26.12 26.32
CA VAL A 408 30.96 26.64 26.96
C VAL A 408 32.18 25.95 26.35
N ASP A 409 33.24 26.70 26.10
CA ASP A 409 34.49 26.19 25.57
C ASP A 409 35.69 26.77 26.31
N TYR A 410 36.78 26.01 26.26
CA TYR A 410 38.07 26.35 26.85
C TYR A 410 39.17 26.18 25.80
N LYS A 411 39.92 27.25 25.59
CA LYS A 411 41.11 27.31 24.75
C LYS A 411 42.31 26.78 25.53
N VAL A 412 42.58 25.49 25.31
CA VAL A 412 43.66 24.74 25.98
C VAL A 412 45.03 25.31 25.60
N CYS A 413 45.21 25.66 24.32
CA CYS A 413 46.39 26.34 23.79
C CYS A 413 46.02 27.23 22.60
N PRO A 414 46.94 28.06 22.06
CA PRO A 414 46.63 29.02 20.99
C PRO A 414 45.91 28.44 19.77
N ASN A 415 46.12 27.15 19.49
CA ASN A 415 45.68 26.40 18.32
C ASN A 415 44.74 25.22 18.64
N PHE A 416 44.21 25.11 19.86
CA PHE A 416 43.30 24.04 20.24
C PHE A 416 42.29 24.50 21.31
N ALA A 417 41.01 24.17 21.10
CA ALA A 417 39.96 24.39 22.07
C ALA A 417 39.00 23.18 22.12
N ILE A 418 38.41 23.00 23.29
CA ILE A 418 37.39 21.98 23.57
C ILE A 418 36.18 22.65 24.19
N GLY A 419 34.99 22.08 24.02
CA GLY A 419 33.78 22.62 24.61
C GLY A 419 32.68 21.60 24.80
N LEU A 420 31.71 22.01 25.59
CA LEU A 420 30.45 21.33 25.87
C LEU A 420 29.31 22.19 25.32
N ALA A 421 28.34 21.57 24.68
CA ALA A 421 27.14 22.23 24.19
C ALA A 421 25.90 21.41 24.53
N ALA A 422 24.84 22.11 24.92
CA ALA A 422 23.52 21.54 25.14
C ALA A 422 22.51 22.30 24.29
N GLY A 423 21.53 21.59 23.75
CA GLY A 423 20.48 22.20 22.94
C GLY A 423 19.12 21.60 23.23
N TYR A 424 18.09 22.41 23.07
CA TYR A 424 16.69 21.99 23.13
C TYR A 424 15.98 22.44 21.86
N THR A 425 15.08 21.60 21.36
CA THR A 425 14.20 21.93 20.25
C THR A 425 12.78 21.44 20.52
N GLY A 426 11.80 22.26 20.13
CA GLY A 426 10.43 21.84 19.92
C GLY A 426 10.14 21.87 18.43
N THR A 427 9.57 20.79 17.90
CA THR A 427 9.21 20.66 16.48
C THR A 427 7.76 20.25 16.34
N THR A 428 7.05 20.84 15.38
CA THR A 428 5.75 20.36 14.91
C THR A 428 5.90 19.90 13.47
N ALA A 429 5.48 18.66 13.16
CA ALA A 429 5.27 18.20 11.79
C ALA A 429 3.78 18.29 11.45
N ASP A 430 3.43 19.05 10.44
CA ASP A 430 2.08 19.10 9.88
C ASP A 430 1.96 18.03 8.79
N LEU A 431 1.07 17.06 9.01
CA LEU A 431 0.84 15.92 8.12
C LEU A 431 -0.45 16.13 7.32
N VAL A 432 -0.71 15.23 6.38
CA VAL A 432 -1.97 15.24 5.62
C VAL A 432 -3.21 15.08 6.51
N ASP A 433 -4.33 15.62 6.03
CA ASP A 433 -5.66 15.49 6.65
C ASP A 433 -5.75 15.92 8.13
N GLY A 434 -4.94 16.90 8.53
CA GLY A 434 -4.93 17.44 9.89
C GLY A 434 -4.27 16.50 10.92
N GLY A 435 -3.46 15.55 10.44
CA GLY A 435 -2.47 14.83 11.24
C GLY A 435 -1.32 15.75 11.66
N ARG A 436 -0.67 15.40 12.77
CA ARG A 436 0.41 16.18 13.36
C ARG A 436 1.31 15.31 14.24
N VAL A 437 2.61 15.59 14.22
CA VAL A 437 3.55 15.11 15.24
C VAL A 437 4.09 16.31 16.01
N TRP A 438 4.09 16.23 17.34
CA TRP A 438 4.80 17.17 18.19
C TRP A 438 6.02 16.48 18.79
N MET A 439 7.19 17.09 18.66
CA MET A 439 8.44 16.60 19.22
C MET A 439 9.01 17.61 20.21
N ASN A 440 9.45 17.13 21.36
CA ASN A 440 10.30 17.88 22.29
C ASN A 440 11.60 17.12 22.50
N GLY A 441 12.71 17.76 22.18
CA GLY A 441 14.02 17.11 22.07
C GLY A 441 15.11 17.88 22.80
N GLY A 442 15.99 17.16 23.48
CA GLY A 442 17.17 17.71 24.13
C GLY A 442 18.41 16.92 23.77
N LYS A 443 19.52 17.61 23.48
CA LYS A 443 20.82 16.98 23.22
C LYS A 443 21.95 17.61 24.03
N LEU A 444 22.95 16.81 24.36
CA LEU A 444 24.20 17.21 25.01
C LEU A 444 25.36 16.64 24.21
N GLY A 445 26.40 17.43 24.02
CA GLY A 445 27.56 17.01 23.26
C GLY A 445 28.84 17.71 23.63
N LEU A 446 29.91 17.14 23.10
CA LEU A 446 31.27 17.63 23.17
C LEU A 446 31.69 18.08 21.79
N TYR A 447 32.53 19.11 21.74
CA TYR A 447 33.14 19.56 20.50
C TYR A 447 34.56 20.02 20.72
N ALA A 448 35.36 20.01 19.66
CA ALA A 448 36.72 20.49 19.69
C ALA A 448 37.12 21.08 18.34
N THR A 449 38.09 21.98 18.36
CA THR A 449 38.69 22.57 17.15
C THR A 449 40.20 22.67 17.32
N THR A 450 40.94 22.30 16.27
CA THR A 450 42.39 22.52 16.17
C THR A 450 42.72 23.25 14.87
N PHE A 451 43.72 24.12 14.89
CA PHE A 451 44.01 24.99 13.76
C PHE A 451 45.46 25.50 13.74
N ALA A 452 46.15 25.36 12.61
CA ALA A 452 47.53 25.80 12.47
C ALA A 452 47.85 26.18 11.01
N GLY A 453 48.52 27.31 10.81
CA GLY A 453 49.01 27.71 9.48
C GLY A 453 47.91 27.84 8.40
N GLY A 454 46.68 28.19 8.80
CA GLY A 454 45.49 28.26 7.95
C GLY A 454 44.65 26.98 7.93
N TRP A 455 45.25 25.81 8.18
CA TRP A 455 44.51 24.55 8.29
C TRP A 455 43.67 24.51 9.56
N TYR A 456 42.51 23.87 9.49
CA TYR A 456 41.71 23.55 10.68
C TYR A 456 41.03 22.18 10.58
N ALA A 457 40.73 21.62 11.75
CA ALA A 457 39.86 20.46 11.90
C ALA A 457 38.95 20.66 13.12
N ASP A 458 37.68 20.36 12.91
CA ASP A 458 36.59 20.48 13.87
C ASP A 458 35.96 19.09 14.06
N VAL A 459 35.65 18.75 15.31
CA VAL A 459 34.94 17.51 15.63
C VAL A 459 33.87 17.78 16.67
N ALA A 460 32.74 17.10 16.55
CA ALA A 460 31.73 17.10 17.59
C ALA A 460 30.96 15.78 17.64
N ALA A 461 30.43 15.48 18.83
CA ALA A 461 29.54 14.35 19.05
C ALA A 461 28.44 14.76 20.02
N PHE A 462 27.19 14.44 19.68
CA PHE A 462 26.01 14.69 20.52
C PHE A 462 25.23 13.41 20.75
N GLY A 463 24.66 13.29 21.94
CA GLY A 463 23.61 12.34 22.26
C GLY A 463 22.36 13.09 22.68
N GLY A 464 21.20 12.63 22.24
CA GLY A 464 19.92 13.27 22.50
C GLY A 464 18.81 12.30 22.84
N TYR A 465 17.76 12.87 23.43
CA TYR A 465 16.50 12.22 23.74
C TYR A 465 15.37 13.08 23.18
N ASN A 466 14.42 12.43 22.52
CA ASN A 466 13.26 13.06 21.90
C ASN A 466 11.99 12.38 22.40
N SER A 467 11.00 13.17 22.79
CA SER A 467 9.65 12.70 23.11
C SER A 467 8.68 13.16 22.04
N PHE A 468 7.78 12.27 21.62
CA PHE A 468 6.89 12.44 20.49
C PHE A 468 5.44 12.19 20.89
N ASP A 469 4.57 13.14 20.58
CA ASP A 469 3.12 12.96 20.56
C ASP A 469 2.65 12.92 19.09
N THR A 470 1.89 11.89 18.74
CA THR A 470 1.45 11.65 17.35
C THR A 470 -0.06 11.67 17.25
N LYS A 471 -0.55 12.23 16.15
CA LYS A 471 -1.95 12.17 15.73
C LYS A 471 -1.98 12.04 14.21
N ARG A 472 -2.68 11.04 13.68
CA ARG A 472 -2.98 10.95 12.26
C ARG A 472 -4.44 10.63 12.00
N ALA A 473 -4.95 11.10 10.86
CA ALA A 473 -6.31 10.79 10.46
C ALA A 473 -6.39 9.32 10.02
N ALA A 474 -7.28 8.55 10.65
CA ALA A 474 -7.42 7.12 10.43
C ALA A 474 -8.89 6.76 10.15
N LEU A 475 -9.19 5.47 10.00
CA LEU A 475 -10.57 5.04 9.78
C LEU A 475 -11.45 5.33 11.00
N GLN A 476 -12.54 6.07 10.76
CA GLN A 476 -13.55 6.46 11.76
C GLN A 476 -13.00 7.15 13.03
N GLY A 477 -11.93 7.93 12.91
CA GLY A 477 -11.37 8.70 14.01
C GLY A 477 -9.95 9.18 13.71
N ASP A 478 -9.26 9.69 14.73
CA ASP A 478 -7.81 9.90 14.64
C ASP A 478 -7.11 8.80 15.42
N ALA A 479 -6.06 8.23 14.84
CA ALA A 479 -5.11 7.40 15.56
C ALA A 479 -4.13 8.32 16.32
N ARG A 480 -3.98 8.09 17.62
CA ARG A 480 -3.08 8.84 18.50
C ARG A 480 -2.14 7.91 19.23
N GLY A 481 -0.93 8.38 19.51
CA GLY A 481 0.04 7.65 20.32
C GLY A 481 1.14 8.55 20.83
N ASN A 482 1.88 8.07 21.83
CA ASN A 482 3.06 8.73 22.32
C ASN A 482 4.24 7.76 22.31
N THR A 483 5.43 8.29 22.09
CA THR A 483 6.65 7.49 22.10
C THR A 483 7.86 8.37 22.40
N ASP A 484 8.99 7.72 22.61
CA ASP A 484 10.26 8.37 22.88
C ASP A 484 11.34 7.77 21.98
N GLY A 485 12.45 8.48 21.85
CA GLY A 485 13.51 8.13 20.92
C GLY A 485 14.85 8.68 21.35
N GLY A 486 15.91 8.06 20.81
CA GLY A 486 17.29 8.49 21.01
C GLY A 486 17.89 9.04 19.73
N GLU A 487 18.85 9.95 19.87
CA GLU A 487 19.57 10.55 18.75
C GLU A 487 21.07 10.53 19.01
N VAL A 488 21.86 10.28 17.96
CA VAL A 488 23.32 10.39 18.01
C VAL A 488 23.80 11.12 16.77
N ASP A 489 24.56 12.19 16.99
CA ASP A 489 25.20 12.96 15.93
C ASP A 489 26.72 12.89 16.06
N ALA A 490 27.41 12.73 14.93
CA ALA A 490 28.84 12.87 14.83
C ALA A 490 29.20 13.79 13.66
N LEU A 491 30.07 14.76 13.92
CA LEU A 491 30.43 15.80 12.97
C LEU A 491 31.95 15.89 12.86
N PHE A 492 32.42 15.99 11.63
CA PHE A 492 33.81 16.30 11.31
C PHE A 492 33.85 17.39 10.24
N GLY A 493 34.61 18.45 10.48
CA GLY A 493 34.80 19.54 9.53
C GLY A 493 36.28 19.84 9.34
N THR A 494 36.70 20.18 8.14
CA THR A 494 38.08 20.61 7.86
C THR A 494 38.10 21.65 6.73
N GLY A 495 39.21 22.35 6.60
CA GLY A 495 39.39 23.36 5.57
C GLY A 495 40.69 24.13 5.72
N TYR A 496 40.84 25.16 4.90
CA TYR A 496 42.00 26.04 4.89
C TYR A 496 41.58 27.50 4.79
N ASP A 497 41.90 28.31 5.78
CA ASP A 497 41.57 29.73 5.82
C ASP A 497 42.71 30.59 5.22
N PHE A 498 42.48 31.16 4.03
CA PHE A 498 43.32 32.22 3.46
C PHE A 498 42.94 33.57 4.09
N LYS A 499 43.95 34.33 4.54
CA LYS A 499 43.77 35.67 5.12
C LYS A 499 44.44 36.73 4.27
N ALA A 500 43.69 37.73 3.79
CA ALA A 500 44.22 38.82 2.98
C ALA A 500 43.41 40.12 3.16
N HIS A 501 44.06 41.20 3.60
CA HIS A 501 43.45 42.55 3.67
C HIS A 501 42.06 42.62 4.34
N GLY A 502 41.87 41.90 5.45
CA GLY A 502 40.58 41.83 6.17
C GLY A 502 39.61 40.76 5.65
N PHE A 503 39.89 40.12 4.51
CA PHE A 503 39.16 38.93 4.07
C PHE A 503 39.71 37.67 4.73
N THR A 504 38.79 36.78 5.13
CA THR A 504 39.07 35.37 5.41
C THR A 504 38.21 34.52 4.50
N PHE A 505 38.81 33.70 3.65
CA PHE A 505 38.09 32.85 2.71
C PHE A 505 38.79 31.50 2.53
N GLY A 506 38.08 30.49 2.09
CA GLY A 506 38.70 29.18 1.91
C GLY A 506 37.74 28.04 1.62
N PRO A 507 38.28 26.89 1.15
CA PRO A 507 37.51 25.68 0.97
C PRO A 507 37.14 25.05 2.31
N THR A 508 35.99 24.38 2.33
CA THR A 508 35.45 23.64 3.47
C THR A 508 35.06 22.24 3.03
N ALA A 509 35.33 21.23 3.87
CA ALA A 509 34.84 19.87 3.70
C ALA A 509 34.25 19.38 5.03
N THR A 510 33.07 18.78 4.98
CA THR A 510 32.38 18.31 6.19
C THR A 510 31.84 16.91 5.99
N PHE A 511 31.81 16.14 7.07
CA PHE A 511 31.19 14.84 7.19
C PHE A 511 30.27 14.87 8.41
N ASN A 512 29.00 14.51 8.21
CA ASN A 512 28.01 14.42 9.26
C ASN A 512 27.39 13.02 9.25
N TYR A 513 27.29 12.40 10.41
CA TYR A 513 26.52 11.18 10.64
C TYR A 513 25.45 11.48 11.69
N THR A 514 24.21 11.11 11.40
CA THR A 514 23.08 11.25 12.31
C THR A 514 22.30 9.95 12.33
N TYR A 515 22.07 9.43 13.54
CA TYR A 515 21.18 8.33 13.83
C TYR A 515 20.00 8.86 14.64
N VAL A 516 18.78 8.49 14.23
CA VAL A 516 17.55 8.79 14.97
C VAL A 516 16.81 7.48 15.19
N GLY A 517 16.55 7.13 16.45
CA GLY A 517 15.75 5.97 16.83
C GLY A 517 14.42 6.40 17.43
N MET A 518 13.37 5.63 17.15
CA MET A 518 12.05 5.76 17.74
C MET A 518 11.64 4.43 18.38
N ASN A 519 11.18 4.45 19.62
CA ASN A 519 10.62 3.28 20.27
C ASN A 519 9.25 2.93 19.67
N GLY A 520 8.89 1.65 19.73
CA GLY A 520 7.55 1.21 19.32
C GLY A 520 6.47 1.69 20.29
N PHE A 521 5.26 1.89 19.79
CA PHE A 521 4.11 2.32 20.58
C PHE A 521 2.80 1.88 19.93
N THR A 522 1.75 1.79 20.72
CA THR A 522 0.42 1.39 20.24
C THR A 522 -0.49 2.60 20.10
N GLU A 523 -1.07 2.77 18.92
CA GLU A 523 -2.07 3.79 18.65
C GLU A 523 -3.41 3.48 19.36
N HIS A 524 -4.24 4.51 19.51
CA HIS A 524 -5.62 4.39 19.98
C HIS A 524 -6.51 5.45 19.34
N GLY A 525 -7.83 5.29 19.44
CA GLY A 525 -8.82 6.29 19.04
C GLY A 525 -9.44 6.13 17.64
N SER A 526 -8.98 5.16 16.85
CA SER A 526 -9.50 4.83 15.52
C SER A 526 -10.20 3.47 15.48
N LEU A 527 -10.80 3.12 14.33
CA LEU A 527 -11.42 1.81 14.09
C LEU A 527 -10.41 0.66 14.12
N ALA A 528 -9.19 0.92 13.66
CA ALA A 528 -8.11 -0.04 13.51
C ALA A 528 -6.80 0.60 13.95
N PRO A 529 -6.59 0.76 15.26
CA PRO A 529 -5.32 1.25 15.77
C PRO A 529 -4.19 0.27 15.44
N LEU A 530 -2.99 0.81 15.22
CA LEU A 530 -1.80 0.02 14.93
C LEU A 530 -0.87 -0.06 16.14
N ASP A 531 -0.15 -1.17 16.25
CA ASP A 531 1.10 -1.23 16.97
C ASP A 531 2.22 -0.82 16.00
N ILE A 532 2.80 0.35 16.24
CA ILE A 532 3.92 0.89 15.48
C ILE A 532 5.20 0.30 16.07
N HIS A 533 6.00 -0.38 15.27
CA HIS A 533 7.22 -1.01 15.74
C HIS A 533 8.33 0.03 15.97
N SER A 534 9.35 -0.35 16.74
CA SER A 534 10.55 0.48 16.83
C SER A 534 11.21 0.62 15.46
N GLY A 535 11.70 1.82 15.18
CA GLY A 535 12.29 2.16 13.89
C GLY A 535 13.49 3.06 14.05
N LYS A 536 14.24 3.22 12.96
CA LYS A 536 15.40 4.10 12.90
C LYS A 536 15.51 4.79 11.54
N GLY A 537 16.15 5.95 11.52
CA GLY A 537 16.61 6.62 10.32
C GLY A 537 18.09 6.98 10.44
N GLU A 538 18.82 6.81 9.36
CA GLU A 538 20.26 7.08 9.29
C GLU A 538 20.56 8.07 8.15
N SER A 539 21.34 9.11 8.47
CA SER A 539 21.82 10.12 7.54
C SER A 539 23.34 10.16 7.58
N ILE A 540 23.98 10.03 6.42
CA ILE A 540 25.43 10.11 6.23
C ILE A 540 25.68 11.13 5.14
N ARG A 541 26.19 12.31 5.51
CA ARG A 541 26.34 13.43 4.59
C ARG A 541 27.79 13.87 4.45
N THR A 542 28.19 14.15 3.22
CA THR A 542 29.42 14.92 2.95
C THR A 542 29.05 16.22 2.29
N ALA A 543 29.69 17.32 2.68
CA ALA A 543 29.58 18.57 1.94
C ALA A 543 30.95 19.13 1.60
N PHE A 544 31.07 19.65 0.38
CA PHE A 544 32.26 20.31 -0.13
C PHE A 544 31.86 21.71 -0.60
N GLY A 545 32.57 22.71 -0.10
CA GLY A 545 32.16 24.09 -0.30
C GLY A 545 33.27 25.09 -0.10
N ALA A 546 32.87 26.34 -0.05
CA ALA A 546 33.73 27.45 0.28
C ALA A 546 32.99 28.46 1.14
N LYS A 547 33.76 29.22 1.90
CA LYS A 547 33.28 30.33 2.70
C LYS A 547 34.11 31.58 2.45
N ALA A 548 33.51 32.73 2.68
CA ALA A 548 34.19 34.01 2.69
C ALA A 548 33.57 34.93 3.76
N SER A 549 34.42 35.67 4.45
CA SER A 549 34.04 36.69 5.42
C SER A 549 34.97 37.90 5.34
N TYR A 550 34.51 39.05 5.81
CA TYR A 550 35.28 40.29 5.77
C TYR A 550 35.17 41.06 7.09
N ASP A 551 36.29 41.45 7.68
CA ASP A 551 36.30 42.23 8.92
C ASP A 551 36.08 43.73 8.61
N TRP A 552 34.82 44.15 8.56
CA TRP A 552 34.46 45.54 8.30
C TRP A 552 34.51 46.37 9.58
N LYS A 553 35.57 47.16 9.72
CA LYS A 553 35.74 48.11 10.84
C LYS A 553 34.91 49.37 10.58
N VAL A 554 33.89 49.61 11.42
CA VAL A 554 33.03 50.80 11.37
C VAL A 554 33.07 51.47 12.74
N GLY A 555 33.90 52.51 12.87
CA GLY A 555 34.15 53.16 14.15
C GLY A 555 34.82 52.21 15.15
N GLY A 556 34.25 52.07 16.36
CA GLY A 556 34.72 51.17 17.41
C GLY A 556 34.15 49.73 17.33
N ILE A 557 33.41 49.40 16.28
CA ILE A 557 32.73 48.11 16.11
C ILE A 557 33.30 47.40 14.89
N VAL A 558 33.41 46.07 14.97
CA VAL A 558 33.73 45.22 13.82
C VAL A 558 32.47 44.47 13.40
N ILE A 559 32.06 44.63 12.14
CA ILE A 559 30.99 43.87 11.51
C ILE A 559 31.65 42.85 10.58
N LYS A 560 31.31 41.58 10.74
CA LYS A 560 31.84 40.48 9.97
C LYS A 560 30.73 39.83 9.14
N PRO A 561 30.40 40.35 7.94
CA PRO A 561 29.57 39.62 6.99
C PRO A 561 30.24 38.31 6.58
N GLU A 562 29.42 37.29 6.36
CA GLU A 562 29.83 35.94 5.95
C GLU A 562 28.90 35.40 4.87
N VAL A 563 29.47 34.70 3.90
CA VAL A 563 28.75 33.87 2.93
C VAL A 563 29.37 32.47 2.85
N ARG A 564 28.53 31.46 2.62
CA ARG A 564 28.90 30.06 2.46
C ARG A 564 28.14 29.46 1.29
N VAL A 565 28.80 28.59 0.55
CA VAL A 565 28.20 27.76 -0.48
C VAL A 565 28.82 26.38 -0.43
N ALA A 566 28.01 25.33 -0.47
CA ALA A 566 28.50 23.96 -0.55
C ALA A 566 27.57 23.08 -1.38
N TRP A 567 28.14 22.12 -2.07
CA TRP A 567 27.41 20.95 -2.55
C TRP A 567 27.43 19.89 -1.46
N GLN A 568 26.27 19.29 -1.18
CA GLN A 568 26.09 18.22 -0.20
C GLN A 568 25.55 16.97 -0.88
N HIS A 569 26.03 15.80 -0.42
CA HIS A 569 25.55 14.48 -0.83
C HIS A 569 25.18 13.63 0.37
N GLU A 570 24.01 13.00 0.32
CA GLU A 570 23.46 12.04 1.28
C GLU A 570 23.68 10.59 0.81
N TYR A 571 24.38 9.81 1.63
CA TYR A 571 24.63 8.38 1.42
C TYR A 571 23.72 7.48 2.26
N GLY A 572 23.05 8.02 3.27
CA GLY A 572 22.13 7.28 4.14
C GLY A 572 20.80 6.94 3.47
N ASP A 573 19.76 6.86 4.29
CA ASP A 573 18.43 6.49 3.84
C ASP A 573 17.85 7.52 2.86
N SER A 574 17.32 7.04 1.74
CA SER A 574 16.55 7.88 0.80
C SER A 574 15.04 7.77 0.99
N THR A 575 14.59 6.79 1.78
CA THR A 575 13.21 6.50 2.17
C THR A 575 13.31 5.89 3.57
N TYR A 576 12.43 6.30 4.48
CA TYR A 576 12.36 5.67 5.80
C TYR A 576 11.25 4.62 5.81
N ASP A 577 11.56 3.45 6.34
CA ASP A 577 10.63 2.35 6.50
C ASP A 577 9.98 2.40 7.89
N LEU A 578 8.70 2.08 7.96
CA LEU A 578 7.97 1.97 9.21
C LEU A 578 7.22 0.63 9.28
N GLY A 579 7.66 -0.23 10.20
CA GLY A 579 6.99 -1.48 10.52
C GLY A 579 5.77 -1.26 11.39
N SER A 580 4.68 -1.98 11.11
CA SER A 580 3.43 -1.88 11.87
C SER A 580 2.66 -3.19 11.86
N SER A 581 1.74 -3.32 12.79
CA SER A 581 0.76 -4.42 12.87
C SER A 581 -0.55 -3.92 13.46
N PHE A 582 -1.67 -4.64 13.30
CA PHE A 582 -2.89 -4.26 14.01
C PHE A 582 -2.70 -4.39 15.53
N ALA A 583 -3.11 -3.38 16.30
CA ALA A 583 -2.85 -3.29 17.74
C ALA A 583 -3.45 -4.43 18.57
N ASN A 584 -4.47 -5.11 18.05
CA ASN A 584 -5.09 -6.28 18.69
C ASN A 584 -4.37 -7.61 18.37
N GLY A 585 -3.23 -7.56 17.68
CA GLY A 585 -2.44 -8.70 17.26
C GLY A 585 -3.08 -9.55 16.15
N ALA A 586 -3.98 -8.97 15.36
CA ALA A 586 -4.46 -9.58 14.13
C ALA A 586 -3.45 -9.38 13.00
N ALA A 587 -3.39 -10.32 12.05
CA ALA A 587 -2.41 -10.38 10.96
C ALA A 587 -0.94 -10.54 11.40
N GLY A 588 -0.06 -10.68 10.41
CA GLY A 588 1.37 -10.41 10.58
C GLY A 588 1.68 -8.91 10.52
N SER A 589 2.97 -8.58 10.55
CA SER A 589 3.43 -7.21 10.34
C SER A 589 3.40 -6.83 8.86
N PHE A 590 3.26 -5.54 8.60
CA PHE A 590 3.46 -4.91 7.30
C PHE A 590 4.43 -3.73 7.44
N VAL A 591 5.00 -3.30 6.32
CA VAL A 591 5.93 -2.16 6.28
C VAL A 591 5.40 -1.15 5.28
N VAL A 592 5.39 0.12 5.67
CA VAL A 592 5.10 1.26 4.80
C VAL A 592 6.34 2.13 4.69
N GLN A 593 6.43 2.92 3.62
CA GLN A 593 7.58 3.78 3.37
C GLN A 593 7.13 5.23 3.26
N GLY A 594 7.90 6.14 3.87
CA GLY A 594 7.72 7.59 3.72
C GLY A 594 8.17 8.11 2.35
N PRO A 595 8.00 9.42 2.09
CA PRO A 595 8.39 10.02 0.81
C PRO A 595 9.88 9.84 0.51
N ARG A 596 10.19 9.59 -0.76
CA ARG A 596 11.58 9.50 -1.23
C ARG A 596 12.24 10.87 -1.28
N LEU A 597 13.38 10.99 -0.60
CA LEU A 597 14.22 12.18 -0.59
C LEU A 597 15.38 12.05 -1.59
N GLY A 598 15.72 13.16 -2.24
CA GLY A 598 16.91 13.26 -3.09
C GLY A 598 18.22 13.11 -2.30
N ARG A 599 19.33 12.92 -3.00
CA ARG A 599 20.65 12.76 -2.36
C ARG A 599 21.51 14.00 -2.44
N ASP A 600 21.41 14.74 -3.53
CA ASP A 600 22.24 15.93 -3.77
C ASP A 600 21.49 17.21 -3.43
N SER A 601 22.18 18.14 -2.78
CA SER A 601 21.64 19.45 -2.46
C SER A 601 22.68 20.56 -2.50
N LEU A 602 22.21 21.80 -2.68
CA LEU A 602 23.00 23.01 -2.57
C LEU A 602 22.73 23.63 -1.20
N LEU A 603 23.79 23.85 -0.44
CA LEU A 603 23.76 24.60 0.82
C LEU A 603 24.17 26.04 0.55
N LEU A 604 23.36 27.00 0.99
CA LEU A 604 23.65 28.43 0.95
C LEU A 604 23.54 29.01 2.35
N GLY A 605 24.58 29.71 2.79
CA GLY A 605 24.60 30.39 4.07
C GLY A 605 24.97 31.86 3.89
N ALA A 606 24.30 32.75 4.61
CA ALA A 606 24.64 34.16 4.65
C ALA A 606 24.32 34.77 6.02
N GLY A 607 25.11 35.74 6.45
CA GLY A 607 24.80 36.48 7.66
C GLY A 607 25.92 37.38 8.10
N PHE A 608 25.90 37.77 9.37
CA PHE A 608 26.90 38.66 9.93
C PHE A 608 27.06 38.45 11.44
N ALA A 609 28.27 38.70 11.93
CA ALA A 609 28.55 38.89 13.35
C ALA A 609 28.92 40.35 13.62
N ILE A 610 28.54 40.87 14.78
CA ILE A 610 28.88 42.22 15.24
C ILE A 610 29.65 42.06 16.55
N GLN A 611 30.90 42.50 16.55
CA GLN A 611 31.72 42.58 17.75
C GLN A 611 31.48 43.93 18.44
N CYS A 612 30.62 43.92 19.47
CA CYS A 612 30.22 45.12 20.21
C CYS A 612 31.31 45.59 21.19
N SER A 613 32.15 44.68 21.68
CA SER A 613 33.32 44.96 22.51
C SER A 613 34.36 43.85 22.35
N GLU A 614 35.52 43.99 23.01
CA GLU A 614 36.52 42.91 23.06
C GLU A 614 35.98 41.59 23.62
N ARG A 615 34.84 41.61 24.34
CA ARG A 615 34.30 40.46 25.08
C ARG A 615 32.92 40.00 24.63
N CYS A 616 32.19 40.80 23.86
CA CYS A 616 30.81 40.52 23.49
C CYS A 616 30.61 40.66 21.99
N SER A 617 29.99 39.64 21.38
CA SER A 617 29.55 39.67 19.99
C SER A 617 28.14 39.11 19.84
N THR A 618 27.37 39.69 18.93
CA THR A 618 26.06 39.18 18.48
C THR A 618 26.15 38.72 17.04
N TYR A 619 25.25 37.86 16.60
CA TYR A 619 25.25 37.38 15.22
C TYR A 619 23.86 36.98 14.76
N PHE A 620 23.70 36.99 13.44
CA PHE A 620 22.51 36.53 12.74
C PHE A 620 22.93 35.81 11.45
N TYR A 621 22.39 34.62 11.23
CA TYR A 621 22.65 33.79 10.07
C TYR A 621 21.35 33.24 9.50
N TYR A 622 21.33 33.10 8.18
CA TYR A 622 20.36 32.33 7.41
C TYR A 622 21.08 31.22 6.68
N ASP A 623 20.49 30.03 6.68
CA ASP A 623 20.96 28.85 5.98
C ASP A 623 19.82 28.22 5.19
N GLY A 624 20.09 27.82 3.95
CA GLY A 624 19.13 27.13 3.08
C GLY A 624 19.72 25.86 2.47
N GLU A 625 18.96 24.76 2.52
CA GLU A 625 19.21 23.54 1.75
C GLU A 625 18.23 23.50 0.59
N LEU A 626 18.75 23.63 -0.64
CA LEU A 626 17.97 23.82 -1.85
C LEU A 626 18.31 22.78 -2.92
N GLY A 627 17.39 22.58 -3.86
CA GLY A 627 17.62 21.74 -5.04
C GLY A 627 17.63 20.23 -4.77
N ARG A 628 17.33 19.81 -3.54
CA ARG A 628 17.15 18.40 -3.20
C ARG A 628 15.76 17.94 -3.62
N THR A 629 15.67 16.82 -4.34
CA THR A 629 14.38 16.25 -4.71
C THR A 629 13.51 16.02 -3.47
N ASN A 630 12.27 16.52 -3.49
CA ASN A 630 11.28 16.41 -2.43
C ASN A 630 11.73 16.95 -1.06
N TYR A 631 12.76 17.79 -0.98
CA TYR A 631 13.22 18.35 0.30
C TYR A 631 13.74 19.77 0.13
N GLN A 632 13.32 20.66 1.02
CA GLN A 632 13.88 21.99 1.16
C GLN A 632 13.87 22.39 2.64
N SER A 633 14.91 23.09 3.08
CA SER A 633 15.01 23.62 4.45
C SER A 633 15.49 25.06 4.43
N ASN A 634 14.94 25.85 5.34
CA ASN A 634 15.36 27.21 5.62
C ASN A 634 15.53 27.35 7.14
N ALA A 635 16.71 27.72 7.58
CA ALA A 635 17.01 27.94 8.99
C ALA A 635 17.49 29.37 9.23
N VAL A 636 17.14 29.90 10.39
CA VAL A 636 17.62 31.18 10.90
C VAL A 636 18.19 30.97 12.29
N THR A 637 19.38 31.51 12.52
CA THR A 637 20.06 31.47 13.81
C THR A 637 20.46 32.86 14.23
N GLY A 638 20.14 33.23 15.46
CA GLY A 638 20.63 34.47 16.08
C GLY A 638 21.14 34.21 17.48
N GLY A 639 22.15 34.95 17.94
CA GLY A 639 22.70 34.67 19.26
C GLY A 639 23.72 35.68 19.77
N ILE A 640 24.22 35.40 20.97
CA ILE A 640 25.21 36.20 21.67
C ILE A 640 26.36 35.28 22.09
N ARG A 641 27.58 35.82 22.04
CA ARG A 641 28.78 35.19 22.59
C ARG A 641 29.43 36.13 23.59
N VAL A 642 29.90 35.56 24.67
CA VAL A 642 30.70 36.25 25.68
C VAL A 642 31.95 35.45 25.92
N ALA A 643 33.09 36.11 25.96
CA ALA A 643 34.35 35.44 26.19
C ALA A 643 34.86 35.73 27.64
N PHE A 644 35.36 34.67 28.32
CA PHE A 644 36.14 34.57 29.59
C PHE A 644 37.51 33.86 29.51
#